data_AF-A0A6Q2X4U4-F1
#
_entry.id   AF-A0A6Q2X4U4-F1
#
_cell.length_a   1.000
_cell.length_b   1.000
_cell.length_c   1.000
_cell.angle_alpha   90.00
_cell.angle_beta   90.00
_cell.angle_gamma   90.00
#
_symmetry.space_group_name_H-M   'P 1'
#
loop_
_entity.id
_entity.type
_entity.pdbx_description
1 polymer ?
#
loop_
_entity_poly.entity_id
_entity_poly.type
_entity_poly.pdbx_seq_one_letter_code
_entity_poly.pdbx_strand_id
1 'polypeptide(L)'
;LYFNISFACILFSATAYAAPAERKVKWCVKSSEEMNKCTALAAKNLQFACEKRLNTLECIKAAGEADAITLDGGDIYTAGLKNHNLQPIISEEYEKEPKRCYYAVAVVKKDSTFGIRDLKGKKSCHTGLGKSAGWNIPIGTLVDMKQIDWAGIEEKPLEEAVKEFFAASCVPGAKERKLCQLCKGDCSRSQKEPYYDYSGAFQCLKDGKGDVAFINHQTVPGQYKDTEKANYMLLCKDGTRANIDSYETCNWAKVPAHAVVTRKDPDSPLNHSDVQAHQKFDFKLFSSEGYGAKNLMFKDSTKKLVQLPLTIDSFLYLGSNYFSSIQSLTKETAAKPSDSIKWCTVGHAEEQKCDMWSINSATEGGDKIECPNAGSVEECIKKILKKDADAMAVDGGQVYTAGKCGLVPVMVEQYEGKSSSYCAVAVAKKSSGLNWNTLKGKRSCHTAKGRTAGWNIPMGLIYNKTKDCDFSKYFPKGCAPGSEAGSTFCDQCVGKATTVGGDVFKCQANTDEQYFGYTGAFRCLVEGRGDVAFIKHSIVSENTDGKGADWAKNLKSADYELLCLDGSTKPIDKYTECHLAQVPAHAVITRQDSRRVVTTFLQDQQSKFGSESSSTFRLFKSEGGSNLLFKDSTKSLLNIQSQSFKDFLGNEYMTAMESLRSCSDTASGRFPSPDITTSVCRCAHACLYSDILYGKNLHLAKTCSVISHSDLEKSCQFCWE
;
A
#
# COMPACT_ATOMS: atom_id res chain seq x y z
N LEU A 1 -89.88 6.36 15.31
CA LEU A 1 -89.41 5.02 14.92
C LEU A 1 -89.02 5.07 13.45
N TYR A 2 -87.76 4.78 13.14
CA TYR A 2 -87.26 4.01 12.00
C TYR A 2 -85.76 4.30 11.89
N PHE A 3 -84.98 3.31 12.35
CA PHE A 3 -83.56 3.17 12.07
C PHE A 3 -83.38 3.02 10.56
N ASN A 4 -82.40 3.70 9.97
CA ASN A 4 -81.83 3.25 8.71
C ASN A 4 -80.32 3.46 8.70
N ILE A 5 -79.66 2.31 8.56
CA ILE A 5 -78.23 2.07 8.40
C ILE A 5 -77.94 2.18 6.91
N SER A 6 -76.90 2.90 6.51
CA SER A 6 -76.25 2.69 5.21
C SER A 6 -74.74 2.59 5.39
N PHE A 7 -74.24 1.42 5.03
CA PHE A 7 -72.85 0.99 4.98
C PHE A 7 -72.03 1.81 3.98
N ALA A 8 -70.82 2.20 4.36
CA ALA A 8 -69.73 2.46 3.43
C ALA A 8 -68.44 1.84 3.98
N CYS A 9 -67.92 0.84 3.27
CA CYS A 9 -66.71 0.08 3.58
C CYS A 9 -65.47 0.98 3.67
N ILE A 10 -64.75 0.93 4.79
CA ILE A 10 -63.36 1.39 4.89
C ILE A 10 -62.45 0.17 4.82
N LEU A 11 -61.76 0.03 3.69
CA LEU A 11 -60.63 -0.88 3.47
C LEU A 11 -59.46 -0.44 4.36
N PHE A 12 -59.14 -1.22 5.39
CA PHE A 12 -57.83 -1.16 6.04
C PHE A 12 -56.84 -2.01 5.24
N SER A 13 -56.10 -1.37 4.33
CA SER A 13 -54.89 -1.94 3.74
C SER A 13 -53.75 -1.86 4.77
N ALA A 14 -53.50 -2.97 5.46
CA ALA A 14 -52.28 -3.14 6.24
C ALA A 14 -51.08 -3.28 5.27
N THR A 15 -50.33 -2.19 5.10
CA THR A 15 -49.01 -2.24 4.47
C THR A 15 -48.03 -2.88 5.44
N ALA A 16 -47.85 -4.20 5.32
CA ALA A 16 -46.70 -4.86 5.90
C ALA A 16 -45.44 -4.28 5.22
N TYR A 17 -44.70 -3.44 5.95
CA TYR A 17 -43.31 -3.14 5.61
C TYR A 17 -42.54 -4.47 5.68
N ALA A 18 -42.33 -5.12 4.54
CA ALA A 18 -41.37 -6.20 4.44
C ALA A 18 -40.00 -5.58 4.79
N ALA A 19 -39.41 -6.02 5.90
CA ALA A 19 -38.01 -5.75 6.18
C ALA A 19 -37.18 -6.20 4.96
N PRO A 20 -36.17 -5.43 4.51
CA PRO A 20 -35.32 -5.86 3.42
C PRO A 20 -34.73 -7.23 3.78
N ALA A 21 -34.93 -8.22 2.91
CA ALA A 21 -34.39 -9.55 3.13
C ALA A 21 -32.86 -9.44 3.22
N GLU A 22 -32.29 -9.84 4.37
CA GLU A 22 -30.84 -9.87 4.55
C GLU A 22 -30.19 -10.74 3.47
N ARG A 23 -29.35 -10.12 2.64
CA ARG A 23 -28.69 -10.81 1.51
C ARG A 23 -27.60 -11.73 2.05
N LYS A 24 -27.84 -13.05 1.98
CA LYS A 24 -26.85 -14.07 2.33
C LYS A 24 -25.60 -13.98 1.45
N VAL A 25 -24.43 -14.21 2.05
CA VAL A 25 -23.15 -14.35 1.37
C VAL A 25 -23.04 -15.75 0.78
N LYS A 26 -23.01 -15.87 -0.56
CA LYS A 26 -22.78 -17.13 -1.27
C LYS A 26 -21.28 -17.40 -1.39
N TRP A 27 -20.78 -18.33 -0.59
CA TRP A 27 -19.39 -18.78 -0.60
C TRP A 27 -19.14 -19.84 -1.68
N CYS A 28 -18.18 -19.60 -2.56
CA CYS A 28 -17.81 -20.57 -3.58
C CYS A 28 -16.84 -21.61 -3.04
N VAL A 29 -17.11 -22.88 -3.32
CA VAL A 29 -16.29 -24.04 -2.93
C VAL A 29 -15.95 -24.90 -4.15
N LYS A 30 -14.78 -25.54 -4.13
CA LYS A 30 -14.20 -26.27 -5.29
C LYS A 30 -14.11 -27.78 -5.08
N SER A 31 -14.55 -28.31 -3.94
CA SER A 31 -14.57 -29.76 -3.68
C SER A 31 -15.79 -30.20 -2.88
N SER A 32 -16.01 -31.52 -2.81
CA SER A 32 -17.09 -32.09 -1.99
C SER A 32 -16.82 -31.89 -0.50
N GLU A 33 -15.56 -32.02 -0.09
CA GLU A 33 -15.08 -31.82 1.28
C GLU A 33 -15.30 -30.37 1.73
N GLU A 34 -14.97 -29.39 0.88
CA GLU A 34 -15.26 -27.98 1.15
C GLU A 34 -16.76 -27.71 1.19
N MET A 35 -17.56 -28.32 0.31
CA MET A 35 -19.01 -28.18 0.33
C MET A 35 -19.62 -28.72 1.63
N ASN A 36 -19.14 -29.85 2.14
CA ASN A 36 -19.58 -30.39 3.42
C ASN A 36 -19.28 -29.43 4.58
N LYS A 37 -18.07 -28.87 4.62
CA LYS A 37 -17.68 -27.88 5.64
C LYS A 37 -18.47 -26.58 5.52
N CYS A 38 -18.67 -26.07 4.30
CA CYS A 38 -19.44 -24.87 4.05
C CYS A 38 -20.90 -25.05 4.46
N THR A 39 -21.51 -26.20 4.14
CA THR A 39 -22.90 -26.48 4.52
C THR A 39 -23.06 -26.55 6.04
N ALA A 40 -22.07 -27.12 6.74
CA ALA A 40 -22.04 -27.12 8.20
C ALA A 40 -21.91 -25.70 8.79
N LEU A 41 -21.12 -24.82 8.15
CA LEU A 41 -21.05 -23.39 8.49
C LEU A 41 -22.40 -22.69 8.27
N ALA A 42 -23.01 -22.86 7.11
CA ALA A 42 -24.30 -22.25 6.75
C ALA A 42 -25.45 -22.70 7.68
N ALA A 43 -25.38 -23.93 8.22
CA ALA A 43 -26.32 -24.41 9.22
C ALA A 43 -26.16 -23.72 10.59
N LYS A 44 -24.97 -23.23 10.91
CA LYS A 44 -24.67 -22.49 12.16
C LYS A 44 -24.79 -20.98 12.01
N ASN A 45 -24.67 -20.47 10.78
CA ASN A 45 -24.80 -19.06 10.48
C ASN A 45 -25.61 -18.86 9.19
N LEU A 46 -26.86 -18.42 9.35
CA LEU A 46 -27.84 -18.23 8.28
C LEU A 46 -27.45 -17.14 7.26
N GLN A 47 -26.42 -16.34 7.56
CA GLN A 47 -25.84 -15.35 6.64
C GLN A 47 -25.01 -15.98 5.52
N PHE A 48 -24.65 -17.27 5.61
CA PHE A 48 -23.90 -17.96 4.56
C PHE A 48 -24.77 -18.88 3.72
N ALA A 49 -24.45 -18.95 2.44
CA ALA A 49 -24.89 -19.97 1.50
C ALA A 49 -23.66 -20.53 0.78
N CYS A 50 -23.77 -21.72 0.17
CA CYS A 50 -22.64 -22.42 -0.42
C CYS A 50 -22.91 -22.74 -1.88
N GLU A 51 -21.96 -22.43 -2.75
CA GLU A 51 -22.05 -22.65 -4.20
C GLU A 51 -20.87 -23.51 -4.66
N LYS A 52 -21.14 -24.71 -5.21
CA LYS A 52 -20.07 -25.59 -5.70
C LYS A 52 -19.70 -25.25 -7.13
N ARG A 53 -18.40 -25.17 -7.42
CA ARG A 53 -17.86 -25.16 -8.78
C ARG A 53 -16.81 -26.27 -8.95
N LEU A 54 -16.40 -26.49 -10.20
CA LEU A 54 -15.47 -27.57 -10.55
C LEU A 54 -14.04 -27.30 -10.07
N ASN A 55 -13.62 -26.04 -10.04
CA ASN A 55 -12.27 -25.63 -9.67
C ASN A 55 -12.23 -24.14 -9.30
N THR A 56 -11.06 -23.66 -8.87
CA THR A 56 -10.85 -22.26 -8.49
C THR A 56 -11.21 -21.26 -9.59
N LEU A 57 -10.85 -21.53 -10.85
CA LEU A 57 -11.11 -20.62 -11.96
C LEU A 57 -12.61 -20.48 -12.24
N GLU A 58 -13.36 -21.57 -12.14
CA GLU A 58 -14.82 -21.54 -12.27
C GLU A 58 -15.48 -20.77 -11.12
N CYS A 59 -14.92 -20.80 -9.90
CA CYS A 59 -15.35 -19.90 -8.83
C CYS A 59 -15.05 -18.42 -9.12
N ILE A 60 -13.88 -18.11 -9.68
CA ILE A 60 -13.50 -16.75 -10.08
C ILE A 60 -14.45 -16.23 -11.18
N LYS A 61 -14.78 -17.07 -12.18
CA LYS A 61 -15.72 -16.74 -13.25
C LYS A 61 -17.16 -16.60 -12.76
N ALA A 62 -17.55 -17.39 -11.75
CA ALA A 62 -18.88 -17.34 -11.14
C ALA A 62 -19.10 -16.10 -10.26
N ALA A 63 -18.21 -15.11 -10.32
CA ALA A 63 -18.36 -13.85 -9.61
C ALA A 63 -19.67 -13.15 -9.98
N GLY A 64 -20.64 -13.21 -9.06
CA GLY A 64 -22.01 -12.73 -9.23
C GLY A 64 -23.09 -13.76 -9.10
N GLU A 65 -22.76 -15.01 -9.35
CA GLU A 65 -23.54 -16.15 -8.89
C GLU A 65 -23.08 -16.56 -7.48
N ALA A 66 -21.78 -16.48 -7.23
CA ALA A 66 -21.14 -16.52 -5.92
C ALA A 66 -20.57 -15.14 -5.54
N ASP A 67 -20.56 -14.84 -4.24
CA ASP A 67 -20.13 -13.55 -3.71
C ASP A 67 -18.65 -13.56 -3.29
N ALA A 68 -18.12 -14.69 -2.80
CA ALA A 68 -16.76 -14.76 -2.29
C ALA A 68 -16.07 -16.12 -2.42
N ILE A 69 -14.74 -16.09 -2.46
CA ILE A 69 -13.85 -17.25 -2.38
C ILE A 69 -12.50 -16.87 -1.77
N THR A 70 -11.91 -17.75 -0.96
CA THR A 70 -10.52 -17.62 -0.50
C THR A 70 -9.55 -18.14 -1.55
N LEU A 71 -8.56 -17.30 -1.91
CA LEU A 71 -7.60 -17.56 -2.96
C LEU A 71 -6.15 -17.46 -2.47
N ASP A 72 -5.28 -18.29 -3.08
CA ASP A 72 -3.82 -18.15 -2.98
C ASP A 72 -3.35 -16.92 -3.79
N GLY A 73 -2.18 -16.36 -3.46
CA GLY A 73 -1.62 -15.21 -4.15
C GLY A 73 -1.59 -15.33 -5.70
N GLY A 74 -1.33 -16.52 -6.23
CA GLY A 74 -1.34 -16.75 -7.68
C GLY A 74 -2.74 -16.71 -8.28
N ASP A 75 -3.76 -17.17 -7.55
CA ASP A 75 -5.14 -17.07 -7.99
C ASP A 75 -5.70 -15.65 -7.78
N ILE A 76 -5.23 -14.91 -6.77
CA ILE A 76 -5.55 -13.48 -6.57
C ILE A 76 -5.05 -12.66 -7.77
N TYR A 77 -3.89 -13.00 -8.33
CA TYR A 77 -3.37 -12.39 -9.56
C TYR A 77 -4.39 -12.58 -10.69
N THR A 78 -4.78 -13.83 -10.97
CA THR A 78 -5.76 -14.15 -12.01
C THR A 78 -7.11 -13.48 -11.76
N ALA A 79 -7.63 -13.54 -10.53
CA ALA A 79 -8.91 -12.96 -10.15
C ALA A 79 -8.95 -11.43 -10.33
N GLY A 80 -7.80 -10.76 -10.22
CA GLY A 80 -7.70 -9.32 -10.41
C GLY A 80 -7.45 -8.86 -11.85
N LEU A 81 -7.28 -9.77 -12.81
CA LEU A 81 -7.14 -9.43 -14.23
C LEU A 81 -8.40 -8.72 -14.73
N LYS A 82 -8.27 -7.91 -15.80
CA LYS A 82 -9.36 -7.05 -16.30
C LYS A 82 -10.68 -7.79 -16.59
N ASN A 83 -10.59 -9.04 -17.02
CA ASN A 83 -11.74 -9.90 -17.34
C ASN A 83 -12.50 -10.40 -16.11
N HIS A 84 -11.91 -10.35 -14.92
CA HIS A 84 -12.53 -10.81 -13.67
C HIS A 84 -12.73 -9.66 -12.67
N ASN A 85 -11.76 -8.75 -12.57
CA ASN A 85 -11.79 -7.51 -11.79
C ASN A 85 -12.24 -7.70 -10.32
N LEU A 86 -11.87 -8.83 -9.70
CA LEU A 86 -12.11 -9.08 -8.28
C LEU A 86 -11.07 -8.36 -7.42
N GLN A 87 -11.43 -8.07 -6.18
CA GLN A 87 -10.57 -7.42 -5.21
C GLN A 87 -10.46 -8.24 -3.93
N PRO A 88 -9.27 -8.31 -3.29
CA PRO A 88 -9.11 -8.90 -1.98
C PRO A 88 -9.70 -7.97 -0.91
N ILE A 89 -10.58 -8.51 -0.07
CA ILE A 89 -11.27 -7.76 0.98
C ILE A 89 -10.98 -8.26 2.39
N ILE A 90 -10.48 -9.49 2.53
CA ILE A 90 -10.15 -10.07 3.84
C ILE A 90 -8.89 -10.90 3.67
N SER A 91 -7.85 -10.62 4.46
CA SER A 91 -6.61 -11.40 4.48
C SER A 91 -6.63 -12.39 5.64
N GLU A 92 -6.11 -13.59 5.42
CA GLU A 92 -5.74 -14.48 6.53
C GLU A 92 -4.57 -13.90 7.33
N GLU A 93 -4.61 -14.10 8.65
CA GLU A 93 -3.51 -13.83 9.57
C GLU A 93 -3.12 -15.11 10.32
N TYR A 94 -1.83 -15.42 10.32
CA TYR A 94 -1.22 -16.60 10.94
C TYR A 94 -0.54 -16.25 12.27
N GLU A 95 -0.22 -17.29 13.05
CA GLU A 95 0.33 -17.15 14.42
C GLU A 95 1.73 -16.58 14.48
N LYS A 96 2.64 -17.10 13.64
CA LYS A 96 4.05 -16.74 13.64
C LYS A 96 4.31 -15.60 12.66
N GLU A 97 5.27 -14.75 12.99
CA GLU A 97 5.73 -13.74 12.04
C GLU A 97 6.32 -14.44 10.79
N PRO A 98 6.06 -13.91 9.58
CA PRO A 98 5.24 -12.73 9.29
C PRO A 98 3.72 -13.00 9.39
N LYS A 99 2.99 -12.27 10.25
CA LYS A 99 1.57 -12.55 10.56
C LYS A 99 0.63 -12.60 9.35
N ARG A 100 0.87 -11.85 8.28
CA ARG A 100 -0.01 -11.81 7.07
C ARG A 100 0.65 -12.34 5.81
N CYS A 101 1.71 -13.12 5.98
CA CYS A 101 2.57 -13.56 4.89
C CYS A 101 3.10 -14.95 5.22
N TYR A 102 3.75 -15.60 4.28
CA TYR A 102 4.47 -16.82 4.56
C TYR A 102 5.68 -16.96 3.65
N TYR A 103 6.64 -17.75 4.07
CA TYR A 103 7.78 -18.11 3.24
C TYR A 103 7.46 -19.30 2.36
N ALA A 104 7.76 -19.16 1.07
CA ALA A 104 7.83 -20.24 0.10
C ALA A 104 9.21 -20.90 0.21
N VAL A 105 9.23 -22.22 0.39
CA VAL A 105 10.43 -23.01 0.65
C VAL A 105 10.47 -24.26 -0.22
N ALA A 106 11.66 -24.74 -0.51
CA ALA A 106 11.91 -26.04 -1.13
C ALA A 106 12.43 -27.00 -0.07
N VAL A 107 11.69 -28.09 0.18
CA VAL A 107 11.99 -29.09 1.20
C VAL A 107 12.51 -30.36 0.55
N VAL A 108 13.58 -30.93 1.10
CA VAL A 108 14.18 -32.19 0.68
C VAL A 108 14.38 -33.11 1.89
N LYS A 109 14.63 -34.40 1.63
CA LYS A 109 15.05 -35.33 2.69
C LYS A 109 16.47 -35.00 3.14
N LYS A 110 16.78 -35.23 4.42
CA LYS A 110 18.07 -34.87 5.03
C LYS A 110 19.28 -35.58 4.42
N ASP A 111 19.07 -36.80 3.95
CA ASP A 111 20.08 -37.64 3.29
C ASP A 111 20.35 -37.24 1.82
N SER A 112 19.54 -36.33 1.26
CA SER A 112 19.78 -35.78 -0.08
C SER A 112 21.13 -35.06 -0.11
N THR A 113 21.88 -35.18 -1.21
CA THR A 113 23.22 -34.55 -1.35
C THR A 113 23.23 -33.35 -2.29
N PHE A 114 22.12 -33.07 -2.98
CA PHE A 114 22.01 -32.02 -3.98
C PHE A 114 21.60 -30.67 -3.41
N GLY A 115 22.03 -29.60 -4.07
CA GLY A 115 21.55 -28.24 -3.84
C GLY A 115 20.50 -27.80 -4.87
N ILE A 116 20.11 -26.53 -4.82
CA ILE A 116 19.18 -25.94 -5.80
C ILE A 116 19.70 -26.06 -7.25
N ARG A 117 21.02 -26.07 -7.45
CA ARG A 117 21.63 -26.11 -8.78
C ARG A 117 21.61 -27.47 -9.46
N ASP A 118 21.33 -28.53 -8.71
CA ASP A 118 21.31 -29.91 -9.21
C ASP A 118 19.88 -30.47 -9.30
N LEU A 119 18.88 -29.58 -9.36
CA LEU A 119 17.47 -29.94 -9.47
C LEU A 119 17.09 -30.49 -10.86
N LYS A 120 17.90 -30.23 -11.89
CA LYS A 120 17.68 -30.77 -13.24
C LYS A 120 17.71 -32.31 -13.19
N GLY A 121 16.67 -32.93 -13.74
CA GLY A 121 16.50 -34.39 -13.74
C GLY A 121 16.04 -34.98 -12.41
N LYS A 122 15.73 -34.17 -11.39
CA LYS A 122 15.09 -34.64 -10.15
C LYS A 122 13.58 -34.81 -10.31
N LYS A 123 12.96 -35.46 -9.35
CA LYS A 123 11.50 -35.61 -9.23
C LYS A 123 10.93 -34.53 -8.31
N SER A 124 9.83 -33.90 -8.69
CA SER A 124 9.29 -32.74 -7.94
C SER A 124 7.83 -32.91 -7.52
N CYS A 125 7.50 -32.41 -6.32
CA CYS A 125 6.16 -32.36 -5.76
C CYS A 125 5.72 -30.89 -5.61
N HIS A 126 4.58 -30.53 -6.23
CA HIS A 126 4.09 -29.16 -6.28
C HIS A 126 2.70 -29.07 -5.64
N THR A 127 2.39 -27.96 -4.96
CA THR A 127 1.05 -27.76 -4.36
C THR A 127 -0.09 -27.66 -5.38
N GLY A 128 0.25 -27.36 -6.63
CA GLY A 128 -0.69 -27.18 -7.74
C GLY A 128 -0.26 -26.07 -8.69
N LEU A 129 -0.63 -26.22 -9.95
CA LEU A 129 -0.32 -25.27 -11.03
C LEU A 129 -0.79 -23.85 -10.67
N GLY A 130 0.07 -22.85 -10.89
CA GLY A 130 -0.23 -21.44 -10.64
C GLY A 130 -0.29 -21.01 -9.16
N LYS A 131 -0.07 -21.91 -8.18
CA LYS A 131 0.02 -21.52 -6.76
C LYS A 131 1.35 -20.83 -6.46
N SER A 132 1.35 -19.90 -5.52
CA SER A 132 2.51 -19.10 -5.13
C SER A 132 3.71 -19.96 -4.75
N ALA A 133 3.61 -20.75 -3.67
CA ALA A 133 4.74 -21.48 -3.11
C ALA A 133 5.11 -22.73 -3.91
N GLY A 134 4.12 -23.36 -4.55
CA GLY A 134 4.33 -24.63 -5.26
C GLY A 134 4.59 -24.48 -6.76
N TRP A 135 4.37 -23.31 -7.37
CA TRP A 135 4.58 -23.11 -8.81
C TRP A 135 5.26 -21.78 -9.14
N ASN A 136 4.60 -20.65 -8.88
CA ASN A 136 5.07 -19.34 -9.35
C ASN A 136 6.46 -18.99 -8.81
N ILE A 137 6.67 -19.11 -7.50
CA ILE A 137 7.97 -18.83 -6.88
C ILE A 137 9.05 -19.83 -7.33
N PRO A 138 8.87 -21.16 -7.22
CA PRO A 138 9.93 -22.09 -7.57
C PRO A 138 10.28 -22.10 -9.06
N ILE A 139 9.29 -22.06 -9.95
CA ILE A 139 9.55 -22.05 -11.39
C ILE A 139 10.15 -20.71 -11.81
N GLY A 140 9.62 -19.58 -11.31
CA GLY A 140 10.20 -18.26 -11.53
C GLY A 140 11.66 -18.17 -11.09
N THR A 141 11.98 -18.67 -9.89
CA THR A 141 13.35 -18.71 -9.38
C THR A 141 14.28 -19.51 -10.31
N LEU A 142 13.85 -20.67 -10.80
CA LEU A 142 14.66 -21.51 -11.69
C LEU A 142 14.85 -20.91 -13.09
N VAL A 143 13.85 -20.20 -13.61
CA VAL A 143 13.97 -19.45 -14.87
C VAL A 143 14.92 -18.26 -14.70
N ASP A 144 14.76 -17.47 -13.63
CA ASP A 144 15.60 -16.29 -13.34
C ASP A 144 17.07 -16.68 -13.12
N MET A 145 17.31 -17.84 -12.47
CA MET A 145 18.65 -18.42 -12.30
C MET A 145 19.22 -19.07 -13.57
N LYS A 146 18.48 -19.05 -14.69
CA LYS A 146 18.83 -19.70 -15.96
C LYS A 146 19.08 -21.21 -15.83
N GLN A 147 18.41 -21.85 -14.87
CA GLN A 147 18.41 -23.31 -14.70
C GLN A 147 17.42 -23.97 -15.67
N ILE A 148 16.24 -23.36 -15.82
CA ILE A 148 15.27 -23.68 -16.86
C ILE A 148 15.52 -22.72 -18.02
N ASP A 149 15.91 -23.28 -19.16
CA ASP A 149 16.08 -22.52 -20.39
C ASP A 149 14.72 -22.33 -21.06
N TRP A 150 14.20 -21.11 -20.96
CA TRP A 150 12.89 -20.73 -21.49
C TRP A 150 12.93 -19.26 -21.91
N ALA A 151 12.83 -19.00 -23.22
CA ALA A 151 12.91 -17.64 -23.75
C ALA A 151 11.56 -16.91 -23.78
N GLY A 152 10.46 -17.60 -23.45
CA GLY A 152 9.10 -17.04 -23.41
C GLY A 152 8.07 -17.97 -24.03
N ILE A 153 6.79 -17.58 -23.92
CA ILE A 153 5.67 -18.43 -24.38
C ILE A 153 5.62 -18.58 -25.91
N GLU A 154 6.22 -17.63 -26.64
CA GLU A 154 6.35 -17.65 -28.10
C GLU A 154 7.22 -18.82 -28.59
N GLU A 155 8.19 -19.27 -27.78
CA GLU A 155 9.02 -20.45 -28.08
C GLU A 155 8.27 -21.74 -27.75
N LYS A 156 7.82 -21.87 -26.50
CA LYS A 156 7.06 -23.01 -25.99
C LYS A 156 6.31 -22.67 -24.70
N PRO A 157 5.22 -23.38 -24.36
CA PRO A 157 4.57 -23.24 -23.07
C PRO A 157 5.54 -23.47 -21.91
N LEU A 158 5.41 -22.71 -20.82
CA LEU A 158 6.27 -22.85 -19.65
C LEU A 158 6.22 -24.28 -19.06
N GLU A 159 5.03 -24.89 -19.04
CA GLU A 159 4.82 -26.26 -18.60
C GLU A 159 5.66 -27.27 -19.39
N GLU A 160 5.92 -27.00 -20.67
CA GLU A 160 6.77 -27.83 -21.51
C GLU A 160 8.26 -27.68 -21.15
N ALA A 161 8.73 -26.47 -20.85
CA ALA A 161 10.08 -26.26 -20.34
C ALA A 161 10.30 -26.95 -18.99
N VAL A 162 9.30 -26.87 -18.09
CA VAL A 162 9.34 -27.54 -16.78
C VAL A 162 9.31 -29.07 -16.94
N LYS A 163 8.52 -29.59 -17.88
CA LYS A 163 8.46 -31.00 -18.28
C LYS A 163 9.84 -31.53 -18.68
N GLU A 164 10.62 -30.74 -19.41
CA GLU A 164 11.97 -31.11 -19.85
C GLU A 164 12.99 -31.05 -18.71
N PHE A 165 12.81 -30.11 -17.77
CA PHE A 165 13.74 -29.90 -16.65
C PHE A 165 13.66 -31.00 -15.60
N PHE A 166 12.47 -31.41 -15.16
CA PHE A 166 12.29 -32.46 -14.16
C PHE A 166 12.14 -33.85 -14.82
N ALA A 167 12.61 -34.90 -14.14
CA ALA A 167 12.46 -36.28 -14.64
C ALA A 167 11.00 -36.76 -14.60
N ALA A 168 10.26 -36.36 -13.56
CA ALA A 168 8.83 -36.56 -13.39
C ALA A 168 8.32 -35.62 -12.28
N SER A 169 7.04 -35.26 -12.31
CA SER A 169 6.48 -34.36 -11.29
C SER A 169 5.07 -34.79 -10.88
N CYS A 170 4.61 -34.30 -9.73
CA CYS A 170 3.18 -34.14 -9.46
C CYS A 170 2.85 -32.65 -9.38
N VAL A 171 2.14 -32.15 -10.38
CA VAL A 171 1.67 -30.77 -10.52
C VAL A 171 0.15 -30.78 -10.68
N PRO A 172 -0.62 -30.81 -9.57
CA PRO A 172 -2.07 -30.81 -9.63
C PRO A 172 -2.63 -29.63 -10.46
N GLY A 173 -3.43 -29.93 -11.48
CA GLY A 173 -3.99 -28.98 -12.44
C GLY A 173 -3.24 -28.89 -13.76
N ALA A 174 -2.08 -29.54 -13.91
CA ALA A 174 -1.38 -29.61 -15.19
C ALA A 174 -2.13 -30.52 -16.17
N LYS A 175 -2.09 -30.16 -17.46
CA LYS A 175 -2.61 -31.02 -18.55
C LYS A 175 -1.54 -31.94 -19.13
N GLU A 176 -0.28 -31.61 -18.92
CA GLU A 176 0.87 -32.37 -19.42
C GLU A 176 1.08 -33.65 -18.60
N ARG A 177 1.16 -34.80 -19.27
CA ARG A 177 1.16 -36.12 -18.62
C ARG A 177 2.37 -36.32 -17.72
N LYS A 178 3.56 -35.88 -18.15
CA LYS A 178 4.80 -36.04 -17.36
C LYS A 178 4.79 -35.18 -16.09
N LEU A 179 4.08 -34.05 -16.10
CA LEU A 179 3.87 -33.21 -14.92
C LEU A 179 2.87 -33.81 -13.92
N CYS A 180 2.07 -34.79 -14.35
CA CYS A 180 1.13 -35.53 -13.50
C CYS A 180 1.61 -36.95 -13.15
N GLN A 181 2.78 -37.37 -13.64
CA GLN A 181 3.25 -38.75 -13.55
C GLN A 181 3.43 -39.26 -12.11
N LEU A 182 3.75 -38.37 -11.15
CA LEU A 182 3.94 -38.73 -9.75
C LEU A 182 2.66 -38.55 -8.91
N CYS A 183 1.61 -37.98 -9.49
CA CYS A 183 0.37 -37.77 -8.76
C CYS A 183 -0.31 -39.09 -8.41
N LYS A 184 -1.02 -39.12 -7.29
CA LYS A 184 -1.61 -40.35 -6.75
C LYS A 184 -3.03 -40.57 -7.28
N GLY A 185 -3.76 -39.49 -7.56
CA GLY A 185 -5.11 -39.49 -8.09
C GLY A 185 -5.18 -39.00 -9.53
N ASP A 186 -6.18 -38.17 -9.81
CA ASP A 186 -6.50 -37.67 -11.15
C ASP A 186 -5.69 -36.43 -11.57
N CYS A 187 -4.70 -36.03 -10.77
CA CYS A 187 -3.95 -34.78 -10.96
C CYS A 187 -4.85 -33.52 -10.97
N SER A 188 -6.09 -33.59 -10.45
CA SER A 188 -6.95 -32.42 -10.37
C SER A 188 -6.44 -31.42 -9.33
N ARG A 189 -6.67 -30.12 -9.57
CA ARG A 189 -6.34 -29.06 -8.60
C ARG A 189 -7.41 -28.97 -7.50
N SER A 190 -7.69 -30.08 -6.84
CA SER A 190 -8.73 -30.26 -5.82
C SER A 190 -8.34 -31.34 -4.82
N GLN A 191 -9.10 -31.47 -3.73
CA GLN A 191 -8.86 -32.51 -2.70
C GLN A 191 -9.09 -33.94 -3.20
N LYS A 192 -9.55 -34.14 -4.45
CA LYS A 192 -9.60 -35.47 -5.10
C LYS A 192 -8.21 -36.03 -5.40
N GLU A 193 -7.24 -35.16 -5.63
CA GLU A 193 -5.83 -35.54 -5.79
C GLU A 193 -5.16 -35.57 -4.41
N PRO A 194 -4.75 -36.74 -3.88
CA PRO A 194 -4.17 -36.82 -2.54
C PRO A 194 -2.86 -36.04 -2.35
N TYR A 195 -2.12 -35.77 -3.44
CA TYR A 195 -0.92 -34.94 -3.41
C TYR A 195 -1.17 -33.45 -3.69
N TYR A 196 -2.44 -33.01 -3.65
CA TYR A 196 -2.81 -31.61 -3.79
C TYR A 196 -2.52 -30.78 -2.52
N ASP A 197 -2.26 -29.48 -2.75
CA ASP A 197 -2.01 -28.47 -1.72
C ASP A 197 -0.73 -28.73 -0.91
N TYR A 198 -0.47 -27.91 0.11
CA TYR A 198 0.76 -27.96 0.91
C TYR A 198 0.99 -29.35 1.55
N SER A 199 -0.02 -29.90 2.23
CA SER A 199 0.10 -31.19 2.91
C SER A 199 0.29 -32.34 1.92
N GLY A 200 -0.42 -32.33 0.78
CA GLY A 200 -0.29 -33.36 -0.24
C GLY A 200 1.06 -33.33 -0.95
N ALA A 201 1.57 -32.14 -1.29
CA ALA A 201 2.89 -32.00 -1.90
C ALA A 201 4.01 -32.48 -0.95
N PHE A 202 3.89 -32.22 0.35
CA PHE A 202 4.81 -32.79 1.33
C PHE A 202 4.64 -34.32 1.46
N GLN A 203 3.41 -34.84 1.42
CA GLN A 203 3.16 -36.28 1.44
C GLN A 203 3.78 -36.98 0.22
N CYS A 204 3.77 -36.35 -0.96
CA CYS A 204 4.46 -36.84 -2.16
C CYS A 204 5.98 -37.02 -1.95
N LEU A 205 6.63 -36.09 -1.26
CA LEU A 205 8.05 -36.21 -0.86
C LEU A 205 8.25 -37.30 0.20
N LYS A 206 7.36 -37.34 1.20
CA LYS A 206 7.41 -38.33 2.28
C LYS A 206 7.27 -39.76 1.75
N ASP A 207 6.35 -39.98 0.82
CA ASP A 207 6.14 -41.27 0.14
C ASP A 207 7.28 -41.65 -0.82
N GLY A 208 8.30 -40.79 -0.97
CA GLY A 208 9.45 -41.02 -1.84
C GLY A 208 9.12 -40.96 -3.33
N LYS A 209 8.02 -40.32 -3.71
CA LYS A 209 7.65 -40.11 -5.11
C LYS A 209 8.46 -38.98 -5.73
N GLY A 210 8.64 -37.88 -5.00
CA GLY A 210 9.52 -36.78 -5.37
C GLY A 210 10.78 -36.71 -4.51
N ASP A 211 11.80 -36.03 -5.06
CA ASP A 211 13.05 -35.71 -4.37
C ASP A 211 12.96 -34.34 -3.65
N VAL A 212 12.12 -33.44 -4.16
CA VAL A 212 11.88 -32.09 -3.60
C VAL A 212 10.38 -31.78 -3.54
N ALA A 213 9.94 -31.12 -2.47
CA ALA A 213 8.60 -30.55 -2.35
C ALA A 213 8.65 -29.03 -2.22
N PHE A 214 7.88 -28.33 -3.06
CA PHE A 214 7.74 -26.88 -3.01
C PHE A 214 6.48 -26.50 -2.23
N ILE A 215 6.66 -25.97 -1.02
CA ILE A 215 5.57 -25.77 -0.04
C ILE A 215 5.78 -24.48 0.78
N ASN A 216 4.87 -24.21 1.73
CA ASN A 216 5.05 -23.13 2.69
C ASN A 216 5.83 -23.62 3.93
N HIS A 217 6.55 -22.71 4.60
CA HIS A 217 7.36 -23.01 5.79
C HIS A 217 6.58 -23.58 6.99
N GLN A 218 5.26 -23.36 7.08
CA GLN A 218 4.44 -23.82 8.20
C GLN A 218 4.04 -25.29 8.07
N THR A 219 4.14 -25.87 6.86
CA THR A 219 3.63 -27.20 6.54
C THR A 219 4.28 -28.29 7.41
N VAL A 220 5.61 -28.32 7.49
CA VAL A 220 6.33 -29.37 8.24
C VAL A 220 6.27 -29.14 9.75
N PRO A 221 6.65 -27.96 10.28
CA PRO A 221 6.61 -27.72 11.73
C PRO A 221 5.20 -27.72 12.32
N GLY A 222 4.18 -27.39 11.54
CA GLY A 222 2.79 -27.31 12.01
C GLY A 222 2.06 -28.65 12.04
N GLN A 223 2.63 -29.72 11.45
CA GLN A 223 1.93 -31.00 11.26
C GLN A 223 2.67 -32.20 11.87
N TYR A 224 3.99 -32.12 12.06
CA TYR A 224 4.80 -33.27 12.44
C TYR A 224 5.61 -33.00 13.71
N LYS A 225 5.86 -34.06 14.49
CA LYS A 225 6.69 -34.01 15.70
C LYS A 225 8.15 -33.72 15.34
N ASP A 226 8.90 -33.16 16.28
CA ASP A 226 10.31 -32.77 16.06
C ASP A 226 11.20 -33.92 15.54
N THR A 227 10.92 -35.16 15.98
CA THR A 227 11.63 -36.36 15.53
C THR A 227 11.46 -36.63 14.03
N GLU A 228 10.30 -36.32 13.47
CA GLU A 228 10.00 -36.53 12.06
C GLU A 228 10.49 -35.37 11.20
N LYS A 229 10.34 -34.14 11.72
CA LYS A 229 10.90 -32.92 11.11
C LYS A 229 12.42 -33.00 10.92
N ALA A 230 13.13 -33.66 11.83
CA ALA A 230 14.58 -33.87 11.76
C ALA A 230 15.05 -34.67 10.53
N ASN A 231 14.14 -35.31 9.79
CA ASN A 231 14.44 -36.07 8.58
C ASN A 231 14.46 -35.21 7.30
N TYR A 232 14.25 -33.90 7.41
CA TYR A 232 14.09 -33.02 6.28
C TYR A 232 14.94 -31.74 6.42
N MET A 233 15.24 -31.12 5.28
CA MET A 233 16.03 -29.89 5.19
C MET A 233 15.45 -28.93 4.15
N LEU A 234 15.85 -27.67 4.21
CA LEU A 234 15.53 -26.64 3.22
C LEU A 234 16.65 -26.53 2.19
N LEU A 235 16.30 -26.32 0.92
CA LEU A 235 17.23 -25.85 -0.10
C LEU A 235 17.21 -24.32 -0.15
N CYS A 236 18.37 -23.69 0.04
CA CYS A 236 18.52 -22.24 0.05
C CYS A 236 18.90 -21.72 -1.35
N LYS A 237 18.54 -20.45 -1.65
CA LYS A 237 18.85 -19.82 -2.95
C LYS A 237 20.35 -19.66 -3.22
N ASP A 238 21.16 -19.56 -2.16
CA ASP A 238 22.62 -19.47 -2.23
C ASP A 238 23.30 -20.81 -2.58
N GLY A 239 22.53 -21.89 -2.73
CA GLY A 239 23.02 -23.24 -3.01
C GLY A 239 23.29 -24.09 -1.77
N THR A 240 23.16 -23.51 -0.57
CA THR A 240 23.32 -24.24 0.69
C THR A 240 22.04 -24.99 1.09
N ARG A 241 22.16 -25.76 2.18
CA ARG A 241 21.04 -26.45 2.83
C ARG A 241 20.96 -26.03 4.29
N ALA A 242 19.75 -25.81 4.79
CA ALA A 242 19.53 -25.40 6.16
C ALA A 242 18.50 -26.28 6.87
N ASN A 243 18.45 -26.16 8.20
CA ASN A 243 17.40 -26.77 9.00
C ASN A 243 16.04 -26.15 8.62
N ILE A 244 14.95 -26.92 8.73
CA ILE A 244 13.57 -26.45 8.52
C ILE A 244 13.22 -25.21 9.34
N ASP A 245 13.77 -25.04 10.53
CA ASP A 245 13.51 -23.86 11.36
C ASP A 245 14.22 -22.60 10.86
N SER A 246 15.21 -22.72 9.99
CA SER A 246 15.96 -21.61 9.42
C SER A 246 15.26 -20.97 8.22
N TYR A 247 13.94 -21.10 8.11
CA TYR A 247 13.17 -20.63 6.94
C TYR A 247 13.26 -19.11 6.73
N GLU A 248 13.48 -18.31 7.77
CA GLU A 248 13.58 -16.85 7.64
C GLU A 248 14.80 -16.42 6.83
N THR A 249 15.91 -17.16 6.95
CA THR A 249 17.16 -16.94 6.21
C THR A 249 17.30 -17.86 4.99
N CYS A 250 16.62 -19.01 4.99
CA CYS A 250 16.62 -19.99 3.90
C CYS A 250 15.20 -20.16 3.34
N ASN A 251 14.80 -19.23 2.47
CA ASN A 251 13.55 -19.30 1.71
C ASN A 251 13.78 -18.76 0.28
N TRP A 252 12.81 -19.02 -0.59
CA TRP A 252 12.88 -18.58 -1.98
C TRP A 252 12.16 -17.24 -2.15
N ALA A 253 11.05 -17.03 -1.45
CA ALA A 253 10.38 -15.76 -1.36
C ALA A 253 9.48 -15.65 -0.11
N LYS A 254 9.23 -14.42 0.32
CA LYS A 254 8.14 -14.07 1.24
C LYS A 254 6.92 -13.66 0.42
N VAL A 255 5.80 -14.33 0.60
CA VAL A 255 4.58 -14.13 -0.19
C VAL A 255 3.41 -13.71 0.70
N PRO A 256 2.47 -12.89 0.21
CA PRO A 256 1.26 -12.53 0.95
C PRO A 256 0.42 -13.75 1.35
N ALA A 257 -0.36 -13.60 2.42
CA ALA A 257 -1.31 -14.62 2.85
C ALA A 257 -2.39 -14.89 1.78
N HIS A 258 -3.21 -15.92 2.02
CA HIS A 258 -4.40 -16.13 1.21
C HIS A 258 -5.43 -15.07 1.59
N ALA A 259 -6.29 -14.70 0.64
CA ALA A 259 -7.30 -13.68 0.85
C ALA A 259 -8.65 -14.06 0.26
N VAL A 260 -9.70 -13.63 0.93
CA VAL A 260 -11.06 -13.64 0.39
C VAL A 260 -11.15 -12.54 -0.66
N VAL A 261 -11.57 -12.91 -1.86
CA VAL A 261 -11.85 -11.96 -2.93
C VAL A 261 -13.35 -11.88 -3.20
N THR A 262 -13.80 -10.70 -3.62
CA THR A 262 -15.17 -10.41 -4.05
C THR A 262 -15.14 -9.50 -5.27
N ARG A 263 -16.29 -9.33 -5.93
CA ARG A 263 -16.47 -8.24 -6.90
C ARG A 263 -16.37 -6.86 -6.23
N LYS A 264 -15.96 -5.87 -7.02
CA LYS A 264 -16.02 -4.45 -6.66
C LYS A 264 -17.47 -3.97 -6.67
N ASP A 265 -18.21 -4.32 -5.63
CA ASP A 265 -19.60 -3.96 -5.41
C ASP A 265 -19.67 -3.18 -4.09
N PRO A 266 -19.97 -1.87 -4.09
CA PRO A 266 -20.08 -1.06 -2.87
C PRO A 266 -21.09 -1.61 -1.87
N ASP A 267 -22.15 -2.24 -2.36
CA ASP A 267 -23.26 -2.78 -1.57
C ASP A 267 -23.00 -4.25 -1.16
N SER A 268 -21.79 -4.76 -1.37
CA SER A 268 -21.44 -6.12 -0.95
C SER A 268 -21.60 -6.25 0.56
N PRO A 269 -22.34 -7.27 1.06
CA PRO A 269 -22.50 -7.51 2.49
C PRO A 269 -21.15 -7.71 3.21
N LEU A 270 -20.11 -8.10 2.47
CA LEU A 270 -18.75 -8.30 2.97
C LEU A 270 -17.92 -7.01 3.12
N ASN A 271 -18.38 -5.87 2.58
CA ASN A 271 -17.69 -4.58 2.74
C ASN A 271 -17.90 -3.98 4.13
N HIS A 272 -19.04 -4.30 4.75
CA HIS A 272 -19.48 -3.78 6.05
C HIS A 272 -19.62 -4.87 7.11
N SER A 273 -19.40 -6.13 6.74
CA SER A 273 -19.43 -7.22 7.71
C SER A 273 -18.31 -7.04 8.72
N ASP A 274 -18.65 -6.99 10.00
CA ASP A 274 -17.67 -7.18 11.06
C ASP A 274 -17.16 -8.62 10.95
N VAL A 275 -16.00 -8.78 10.31
CA VAL A 275 -15.33 -10.07 10.13
C VAL A 275 -15.06 -10.73 11.49
N GLN A 276 -14.90 -9.95 12.56
CA GLN A 276 -14.75 -10.48 13.91
C GLN A 276 -16.08 -10.92 14.53
N ALA A 277 -17.20 -10.28 14.19
CA ALA A 277 -18.53 -10.79 14.57
C ALA A 277 -18.78 -12.20 14.00
N HIS A 278 -18.22 -12.49 12.82
CA HIS A 278 -18.29 -13.82 12.19
C HIS A 278 -17.42 -14.89 12.84
N GLN A 279 -16.53 -14.52 13.77
CA GLN A 279 -15.71 -15.46 14.54
C GLN A 279 -16.35 -15.87 15.88
N LYS A 280 -17.49 -15.28 16.26
CA LYS A 280 -18.15 -15.53 17.55
C LYS A 280 -19.14 -16.71 17.55
N PHE A 281 -19.14 -17.53 16.50
CA PHE A 281 -20.03 -18.69 16.40
C PHE A 281 -19.34 -19.98 16.85
N ASP A 282 -20.11 -20.91 17.43
CA ASP A 282 -19.68 -22.25 17.83
C ASP A 282 -19.40 -23.14 16.60
N PHE A 283 -18.39 -22.75 15.81
CA PHE A 283 -17.94 -23.43 14.61
C PHE A 283 -16.42 -23.23 14.44
N LYS A 284 -15.67 -24.33 14.28
CA LYS A 284 -14.21 -24.28 14.08
C LYS A 284 -13.87 -23.89 12.64
N LEU A 285 -13.97 -22.60 12.31
CA LEU A 285 -13.78 -22.08 10.95
C LEU A 285 -12.42 -22.46 10.34
N PHE A 286 -11.34 -22.35 11.12
CA PHE A 286 -9.96 -22.65 10.69
C PHE A 286 -9.51 -24.08 11.03
N SER A 287 -10.45 -25.03 11.19
CA SER A 287 -10.11 -26.45 11.30
C SER A 287 -10.82 -27.23 10.20
N SER A 288 -10.08 -28.13 9.56
CA SER A 288 -10.62 -29.11 8.59
C SER A 288 -10.75 -30.51 9.19
N GLU A 289 -10.52 -30.66 10.50
CA GLU A 289 -10.72 -31.91 11.23
C GLU A 289 -12.16 -32.42 11.07
N GLY A 290 -12.30 -33.71 10.73
CA GLY A 290 -13.60 -34.35 10.49
C GLY A 290 -14.16 -34.22 9.07
N TYR A 291 -13.50 -33.47 8.17
CA TYR A 291 -13.98 -33.27 6.79
C TYR A 291 -13.15 -33.98 5.71
N GLY A 292 -12.21 -34.85 6.11
CA GLY A 292 -11.48 -35.74 5.20
C GLY A 292 -10.30 -35.13 4.43
N ALA A 293 -10.07 -33.83 4.55
CA ALA A 293 -8.97 -33.11 3.88
C ALA A 293 -8.47 -31.92 4.74
N LYS A 294 -7.47 -31.19 4.24
CA LYS A 294 -6.84 -30.04 4.94
C LYS A 294 -7.09 -28.73 4.20
N ASN A 295 -7.01 -27.62 4.93
CA ASN A 295 -7.17 -26.25 4.41
C ASN A 295 -8.47 -26.02 3.61
N LEU A 296 -9.59 -26.54 4.13
CA LEU A 296 -10.90 -26.40 3.51
C LEU A 296 -11.48 -25.01 3.79
N MET A 297 -11.80 -24.26 2.72
CA MET A 297 -12.23 -22.85 2.71
C MET A 297 -11.19 -21.84 3.19
N PHE A 298 -10.49 -22.13 4.28
CA PHE A 298 -9.40 -21.35 4.87
C PHE A 298 -8.27 -22.28 5.25
N LYS A 299 -7.04 -21.76 5.35
CA LYS A 299 -5.92 -22.53 5.88
C LYS A 299 -6.17 -22.92 7.32
N ASP A 300 -5.77 -24.14 7.68
CA ASP A 300 -5.91 -24.63 9.05
C ASP A 300 -4.96 -23.89 10.02
N SER A 301 -3.93 -23.22 9.50
CA SER A 301 -3.00 -22.38 10.27
C SER A 301 -3.48 -20.95 10.51
N THR A 302 -4.64 -20.57 9.96
CA THR A 302 -5.23 -19.24 10.14
C THR A 302 -5.68 -19.05 11.59
N LYS A 303 -5.33 -17.90 12.16
CA LYS A 303 -5.73 -17.51 13.53
C LYS A 303 -6.86 -16.52 13.52
N LYS A 304 -6.82 -15.56 12.61
CA LYS A 304 -7.89 -14.59 12.43
C LYS A 304 -7.93 -14.09 10.98
N LEU A 305 -9.03 -13.45 10.65
CA LEU A 305 -9.25 -12.78 9.40
C LEU A 305 -9.17 -11.26 9.64
N VAL A 306 -8.50 -10.56 8.73
CA VAL A 306 -8.28 -9.11 8.82
C VAL A 306 -8.95 -8.44 7.64
N GLN A 307 -9.90 -7.54 7.92
CA GLN A 307 -10.54 -6.73 6.88
C GLN A 307 -9.49 -5.89 6.15
N LEU A 308 -9.47 -6.03 4.83
CA LEU A 308 -8.68 -5.20 3.96
C LEU A 308 -9.48 -3.96 3.58
N PRO A 309 -8.80 -2.82 3.51
CA PRO A 309 -9.36 -1.59 3.00
C PRO A 309 -9.83 -1.72 1.56
N LEU A 310 -11.00 -1.14 1.26
CA LEU A 310 -11.65 -1.24 -0.06
C LEU A 310 -10.84 -0.63 -1.21
N THR A 311 -9.78 0.11 -0.92
CA THR A 311 -8.91 0.72 -1.93
C THR A 311 -7.75 -0.19 -2.39
N ILE A 312 -7.57 -1.34 -1.73
CA ILE A 312 -6.59 -2.36 -2.10
C ILE A 312 -7.13 -3.19 -3.27
N ASP A 313 -6.39 -3.20 -4.38
CA ASP A 313 -6.62 -4.13 -5.48
C ASP A 313 -5.67 -5.34 -5.40
N SER A 314 -5.82 -6.31 -6.30
CA SER A 314 -4.95 -7.49 -6.38
C SER A 314 -3.48 -7.11 -6.50
N PHE A 315 -3.16 -6.08 -7.28
CA PHE A 315 -1.78 -5.63 -7.48
C PHE A 315 -1.18 -5.08 -6.18
N LEU A 316 -1.89 -4.21 -5.46
CA LEU A 316 -1.42 -3.65 -4.19
C LEU A 316 -1.30 -4.73 -3.11
N TYR A 317 -2.21 -5.71 -3.11
CA TYR A 317 -2.16 -6.84 -2.19
C TYR A 317 -0.95 -7.74 -2.43
N LEU A 318 -0.68 -8.05 -3.69
CA LEU A 318 0.39 -8.96 -4.09
C LEU A 318 1.77 -8.32 -4.10
N GLY A 319 1.83 -7.06 -4.50
CA GLY A 319 3.07 -6.31 -4.66
C GLY A 319 3.66 -6.33 -6.06
N SER A 320 4.40 -5.28 -6.37
CA SER A 320 5.10 -5.10 -7.65
C SER A 320 6.05 -6.26 -7.98
N ASN A 321 6.82 -6.74 -7.00
CA ASN A 321 7.78 -7.83 -7.21
C ASN A 321 7.07 -9.14 -7.56
N TYR A 322 6.09 -9.55 -6.75
CA TYR A 322 5.33 -10.77 -6.99
C TYR A 322 4.58 -10.70 -8.34
N PHE A 323 3.97 -9.55 -8.65
CA PHE A 323 3.29 -9.33 -9.92
C PHE A 323 4.26 -9.43 -11.11
N SER A 324 5.46 -8.84 -10.99
CA SER A 324 6.51 -8.91 -12.01
C SER A 324 7.01 -10.33 -12.21
N SER A 325 7.17 -11.12 -11.13
CA SER A 325 7.57 -12.52 -11.19
C SER A 325 6.51 -13.43 -11.83
N ILE A 326 5.21 -13.14 -11.64
CA ILE A 326 4.18 -13.88 -12.38
C ILE A 326 4.17 -13.47 -13.85
N GLN A 327 4.24 -12.17 -14.12
CA GLN A 327 4.26 -11.67 -15.50
C GLN A 327 5.44 -12.23 -16.29
N SER A 328 6.63 -12.38 -15.67
CA SER A 328 7.78 -12.99 -16.34
C SER A 328 7.49 -14.42 -16.78
N LEU A 329 6.71 -15.17 -16.00
CA LEU A 329 6.28 -16.55 -16.31
C LEU A 329 5.17 -16.64 -17.37
N THR A 330 4.54 -15.54 -17.74
CA THR A 330 3.43 -15.51 -18.73
C THR A 330 3.78 -14.74 -20.01
N LYS A 331 4.97 -14.15 -20.11
CA LYS A 331 5.30 -13.22 -21.19
C LYS A 331 5.21 -13.85 -22.59
N GLU A 332 4.20 -13.40 -23.36
CA GLU A 332 4.43 -12.76 -24.66
C GLU A 332 5.32 -11.54 -24.41
N THR A 333 6.40 -11.42 -25.17
CA THR A 333 7.49 -10.43 -25.09
C THR A 333 7.44 -9.41 -23.95
N ALA A 334 8.46 -9.40 -23.08
CA ALA A 334 8.84 -8.17 -22.41
C ALA A 334 8.98 -7.11 -23.50
N ALA A 335 8.10 -6.11 -23.54
CA ALA A 335 8.41 -4.90 -24.28
C ALA A 335 9.85 -4.56 -23.92
N LYS A 336 10.73 -4.46 -24.93
CA LYS A 336 12.10 -3.97 -24.73
C LYS A 336 11.98 -2.77 -23.77
N PRO A 337 12.87 -2.63 -22.76
CA PRO A 337 12.86 -1.45 -21.92
C PRO A 337 12.74 -0.25 -22.84
N SER A 338 11.61 0.45 -22.75
CA SER A 338 11.42 1.61 -23.60
C SER A 338 12.46 2.61 -23.15
N ASP A 339 13.19 3.21 -24.09
CA ASP A 339 14.10 4.31 -23.78
C ASP A 339 13.33 5.59 -23.37
N SER A 340 11.99 5.56 -23.38
CA SER A 340 11.12 6.66 -22.96
C SER A 340 10.87 6.68 -21.45
N ILE A 341 10.88 7.89 -20.86
CA ILE A 341 10.36 8.13 -19.52
C ILE A 341 8.86 8.38 -19.59
N LYS A 342 8.08 7.57 -18.87
CA LYS A 342 6.63 7.76 -18.71
C LYS A 342 6.34 8.69 -17.53
N TRP A 343 6.08 9.97 -17.80
CA TRP A 343 5.73 10.96 -16.78
C TRP A 343 4.22 10.94 -16.48
N CYS A 344 3.84 10.54 -15.26
CA CYS A 344 2.42 10.46 -14.92
C CYS A 344 1.83 11.85 -14.66
N THR A 345 0.73 12.16 -15.34
CA THR A 345 0.02 13.44 -15.24
C THR A 345 -1.32 13.27 -14.53
N VAL A 346 -1.75 14.30 -13.80
CA VAL A 346 -3.02 14.30 -13.09
C VAL A 346 -3.99 15.30 -13.73
N GLY A 347 -4.98 14.75 -14.45
CA GLY A 347 -5.97 15.54 -15.17
C GLY A 347 -5.45 16.18 -16.47
N HIS A 348 -6.39 16.69 -17.26
CA HIS A 348 -6.15 17.09 -18.65
C HIS A 348 -5.13 18.23 -18.82
N ALA A 349 -5.10 19.19 -17.91
CA ALA A 349 -4.19 20.34 -18.02
C ALA A 349 -2.71 19.93 -17.85
N GLU A 350 -2.41 18.99 -16.95
CA GLU A 350 -1.06 18.45 -16.82
C GLU A 350 -0.67 17.57 -18.01
N GLU A 351 -1.62 16.77 -18.52
CA GLU A 351 -1.42 15.96 -19.73
C GLU A 351 -1.02 16.84 -20.91
N GLN A 352 -1.77 17.91 -21.21
CA GLN A 352 -1.44 18.84 -22.28
C GLN A 352 -0.05 19.48 -22.12
N LYS A 353 0.33 19.88 -20.90
CA LYS A 353 1.67 20.44 -20.66
C LYS A 353 2.75 19.38 -20.84
N CYS A 354 2.50 18.14 -20.43
CA CYS A 354 3.41 17.03 -20.64
C CYS A 354 3.55 16.67 -22.13
N ASP A 355 2.45 16.68 -22.89
CA ASP A 355 2.50 16.45 -24.33
C ASP A 355 3.33 17.53 -25.03
N MET A 356 3.19 18.79 -24.60
CA MET A 356 4.04 19.88 -25.08
C MET A 356 5.51 19.64 -24.70
N TRP A 357 5.78 19.19 -23.48
CA TRP A 357 7.13 18.80 -23.07
C TRP A 357 7.69 17.70 -23.98
N SER A 358 6.92 16.64 -24.22
CA SER A 358 7.29 15.54 -25.10
C SER A 358 7.63 16.00 -26.52
N ILE A 359 6.81 16.87 -27.11
CA ILE A 359 7.05 17.43 -28.45
C ILE A 359 8.35 18.23 -28.50
N ASN A 360 8.63 19.04 -27.47
CA ASN A 360 9.83 19.88 -27.44
C ASN A 360 11.10 19.08 -27.11
N SER A 361 10.97 17.93 -26.45
CA SER A 361 12.09 17.01 -26.15
C SER A 361 12.43 16.07 -27.31
N ALA A 362 11.52 15.90 -28.27
CA ALA A 362 11.66 15.00 -29.42
C ALA A 362 12.60 15.53 -30.52
N THR A 363 13.88 15.75 -30.19
CA THR A 363 14.94 16.04 -31.16
C THR A 363 15.65 14.76 -31.61
N GLU A 364 16.42 14.77 -32.72
CA GLU A 364 17.29 13.64 -33.08
C GLU A 364 18.26 13.33 -31.92
N GLY A 365 18.18 12.12 -31.36
CA GLY A 365 18.94 11.72 -30.17
C GLY A 365 18.44 12.34 -28.85
N GLY A 366 17.28 13.01 -28.84
CA GLY A 366 16.64 13.57 -27.66
C GLY A 366 15.90 12.52 -26.82
N ASP A 367 15.68 12.84 -25.55
CA ASP A 367 14.95 11.97 -24.62
C ASP A 367 13.48 11.85 -25.02
N LYS A 368 12.96 10.63 -24.99
CA LYS A 368 11.54 10.37 -25.28
C LYS A 368 10.72 10.44 -24.00
N ILE A 369 9.56 11.09 -24.09
CA ILE A 369 8.63 11.26 -22.98
C ILE A 369 7.28 10.71 -23.40
N GLU A 370 6.63 9.99 -22.50
CA GLU A 370 5.23 9.57 -22.64
C GLU A 370 4.45 10.10 -21.44
N CYS A 371 3.19 10.49 -21.65
CA CYS A 371 2.41 11.26 -20.68
C CYS A 371 1.16 10.52 -20.20
N PRO A 372 1.27 9.34 -19.55
CA PRO A 372 0.10 8.62 -19.06
C PRO A 372 -0.69 9.46 -18.04
N ASN A 373 -1.96 9.72 -18.33
CA ASN A 373 -2.85 10.47 -17.45
C ASN A 373 -3.55 9.58 -16.41
N ALA A 374 -3.83 10.15 -15.23
CA ALA A 374 -4.66 9.55 -14.19
C ALA A 374 -5.62 10.58 -13.57
N GLY A 375 -6.71 10.10 -12.95
CA GLY A 375 -7.70 10.96 -12.31
C GLY A 375 -7.29 11.49 -10.93
N SER A 376 -6.17 11.01 -10.38
CA SER A 376 -5.62 11.43 -9.08
C SER A 376 -4.14 11.10 -8.93
N VAL A 377 -3.48 11.74 -7.95
CA VAL A 377 -2.09 11.44 -7.58
C VAL A 377 -1.95 9.98 -7.13
N GLU A 378 -2.91 9.45 -6.39
CA GLU A 378 -2.91 8.08 -5.92
C GLU A 378 -2.97 7.08 -7.08
N GLU A 379 -3.76 7.36 -8.11
CA GLU A 379 -3.79 6.54 -9.32
C GLU A 379 -2.45 6.62 -10.08
N CYS A 380 -1.80 7.77 -10.12
CA CYS A 380 -0.45 7.88 -10.68
C CYS A 380 0.58 7.08 -9.88
N ILE A 381 0.56 7.13 -8.54
CA ILE A 381 1.40 6.28 -7.68
C ILE A 381 1.17 4.80 -8.01
N LYS A 382 -0.09 4.37 -8.19
CA LYS A 382 -0.41 3.00 -8.62
C LYS A 382 0.16 2.68 -10.00
N LYS A 383 0.05 3.58 -10.99
CA LYS A 383 0.65 3.41 -12.32
C LYS A 383 2.17 3.27 -12.25
N ILE A 384 2.84 4.06 -11.41
CA ILE A 384 4.29 3.96 -11.19
C ILE A 384 4.66 2.61 -10.61
N LEU A 385 3.93 2.14 -9.60
CA LEU A 385 4.17 0.81 -9.02
C LEU A 385 3.93 -0.31 -10.05
N LYS A 386 2.92 -0.17 -10.92
CA LYS A 386 2.55 -1.11 -11.98
C LYS A 386 3.47 -1.07 -13.21
N LYS A 387 4.43 -0.14 -13.26
CA LYS A 387 5.30 0.13 -14.44
C LYS A 387 4.53 0.66 -15.67
N ASP A 388 3.31 1.17 -15.44
CA ASP A 388 2.53 1.91 -16.44
C ASP A 388 2.95 3.38 -16.54
N ALA A 389 3.68 3.87 -15.52
CA ALA A 389 4.37 5.16 -15.49
C ALA A 389 5.71 5.00 -14.76
N ASP A 390 6.58 6.01 -14.80
CA ASP A 390 7.93 5.96 -14.20
C ASP A 390 8.14 7.00 -13.10
N ALA A 391 7.62 8.20 -13.27
CA ALA A 391 7.83 9.28 -12.32
C ALA A 391 6.68 10.29 -12.30
N MET A 392 6.59 11.05 -11.22
CA MET A 392 5.79 12.27 -11.10
C MET A 392 6.34 13.14 -9.98
N ALA A 393 6.05 14.45 -9.98
CA ALA A 393 6.32 15.32 -8.84
C ALA A 393 5.13 15.34 -7.88
N VAL A 394 5.40 15.28 -6.58
CA VAL A 394 4.37 15.25 -5.53
C VAL A 394 4.78 16.06 -4.31
N ASP A 395 3.82 16.47 -3.48
CA ASP A 395 4.10 17.12 -2.22
C ASP A 395 4.60 16.13 -1.14
N GLY A 396 5.18 16.64 -0.04
CA GLY A 396 5.75 15.81 1.03
C GLY A 396 4.76 14.80 1.66
N GLY A 397 3.47 15.11 1.71
CA GLY A 397 2.46 14.17 2.21
C GLY A 397 2.29 12.97 1.29
N GLN A 398 2.38 13.20 -0.02
CA GLN A 398 2.34 12.15 -1.03
C GLN A 398 3.69 11.43 -1.17
N VAL A 399 4.82 12.09 -0.89
CA VAL A 399 6.12 11.40 -0.71
C VAL A 399 6.04 10.38 0.43
N TYR A 400 5.40 10.73 1.56
CA TYR A 400 5.16 9.78 2.65
C TYR A 400 4.36 8.57 2.16
N THR A 401 3.23 8.79 1.48
CA THR A 401 2.37 7.73 0.94
C THR A 401 3.13 6.84 -0.04
N ALA A 402 3.79 7.44 -1.02
CA ALA A 402 4.60 6.76 -2.04
C ALA A 402 5.76 5.96 -1.40
N GLY A 403 6.42 6.55 -0.41
CA GLY A 403 7.50 5.93 0.36
C GLY A 403 7.07 4.70 1.13
N LYS A 404 5.91 4.75 1.80
CA LYS A 404 5.30 3.58 2.45
C LYS A 404 4.90 2.49 1.45
N CYS A 405 4.68 2.86 0.18
CA CYS A 405 4.44 1.94 -0.92
C CYS A 405 5.73 1.48 -1.64
N GLY A 406 6.92 1.85 -1.15
CA GLY A 406 8.21 1.41 -1.70
C GLY A 406 8.78 2.24 -2.86
N LEU A 407 8.14 3.37 -3.20
CA LEU A 407 8.73 4.36 -4.09
C LEU A 407 9.75 5.22 -3.34
N VAL A 408 10.65 5.87 -4.07
CA VAL A 408 11.71 6.70 -3.51
C VAL A 408 11.71 8.09 -4.12
N PRO A 409 12.00 9.15 -3.33
CA PRO A 409 12.17 10.48 -3.86
C PRO A 409 13.57 10.62 -4.48
N VAL A 410 13.67 11.29 -5.63
CA VAL A 410 14.93 11.38 -6.41
C VAL A 410 15.39 12.79 -6.69
N MET A 411 14.48 13.74 -6.88
CA MET A 411 14.81 15.15 -7.02
C MET A 411 13.80 16.00 -6.25
N VAL A 412 14.23 17.13 -5.70
CA VAL A 412 13.39 18.07 -4.94
C VAL A 412 13.35 19.43 -5.62
N GLU A 413 12.17 20.06 -5.65
CA GLU A 413 12.01 21.43 -6.13
C GLU A 413 12.72 22.43 -5.21
N GLN A 414 13.50 23.33 -5.80
CA GLN A 414 14.10 24.46 -5.10
C GLN A 414 13.36 25.75 -5.44
N TYR A 415 13.00 26.54 -4.42
CA TYR A 415 12.33 27.83 -4.57
C TYR A 415 13.25 29.01 -4.20
N GLU A 416 12.73 30.24 -4.28
CA GLU A 416 13.48 31.45 -3.93
C GLU A 416 14.06 31.40 -2.50
N GLY A 417 15.30 31.87 -2.34
CA GLY A 417 16.04 31.80 -1.07
C GLY A 417 16.87 30.52 -0.86
N LYS A 418 17.10 29.73 -1.92
CA LYS A 418 17.83 28.44 -1.90
C LYS A 418 17.21 27.33 -1.05
N SER A 419 16.05 27.54 -0.42
CA SER A 419 15.45 26.54 0.46
C SER A 419 14.59 25.55 -0.33
N SER A 420 14.93 24.27 -0.23
CA SER A 420 14.12 23.12 -0.66
C SER A 420 13.14 22.65 0.44
N SER A 421 12.83 23.53 1.40
CA SER A 421 11.97 23.23 2.55
C SER A 421 11.39 24.51 3.17
N TYR A 422 10.37 24.36 4.01
CA TYR A 422 9.86 25.42 4.87
C TYR A 422 9.55 24.90 6.26
N CYS A 423 9.67 25.75 7.27
CA CYS A 423 9.26 25.38 8.63
C CYS A 423 7.74 25.56 8.80
N ALA A 424 7.07 24.51 9.28
CA ALA A 424 5.71 24.60 9.81
C ALA A 424 5.77 25.14 11.25
N VAL A 425 4.98 26.17 11.55
CA VAL A 425 5.02 26.89 12.82
C VAL A 425 3.62 27.03 13.42
N ALA A 426 3.55 27.13 14.74
CA ALA A 426 2.39 27.60 15.47
C ALA A 426 2.62 29.07 15.86
N VAL A 427 1.69 29.94 15.49
CA VAL A 427 1.77 31.38 15.74
C VAL A 427 0.63 31.81 16.64
N ALA A 428 0.94 32.65 17.63
CA ALA A 428 -0.06 33.30 18.47
C ALA A 428 0.22 34.81 18.57
N LYS A 429 -0.76 35.57 19.05
CA LYS A 429 -0.54 36.96 19.45
C LYS A 429 0.34 36.99 20.69
N LYS A 430 1.35 37.84 20.72
CA LYS A 430 2.31 37.96 21.84
C LYS A 430 1.62 38.34 23.17
N SER A 431 0.50 39.06 23.10
CA SER A 431 -0.31 39.41 24.27
C SER A 431 -1.13 38.25 24.85
N SER A 432 -1.16 37.09 24.20
CA SER A 432 -1.99 35.95 24.63
C SER A 432 -1.39 35.16 25.78
N GLY A 433 -0.08 35.21 25.98
CA GLY A 433 0.63 34.38 26.97
C GLY A 433 0.55 32.87 26.70
N LEU A 434 0.17 32.46 25.48
CA LEU A 434 0.04 31.07 25.10
C LEU A 434 1.41 30.45 24.81
N ASN A 435 1.49 29.14 25.05
CA ASN A 435 2.60 28.28 24.62
C ASN A 435 2.05 26.95 24.13
N TRP A 436 2.91 26.10 23.57
CA TRP A 436 2.50 24.80 23.01
C TRP A 436 1.72 23.92 24.00
N ASN A 437 2.07 23.96 25.29
CA ASN A 437 1.47 23.12 26.33
C ASN A 437 0.11 23.66 26.84
N THR A 438 -0.23 24.91 26.52
CA THR A 438 -1.48 25.58 26.97
C THR A 438 -2.53 25.72 25.86
N LEU A 439 -2.31 25.07 24.71
CA LEU A 439 -3.21 25.13 23.55
C LEU A 439 -4.53 24.37 23.74
N LYS A 440 -4.59 23.39 24.65
CA LYS A 440 -5.81 22.61 24.89
C LYS A 440 -6.94 23.54 25.35
N GLY A 441 -8.11 23.41 24.72
CA GLY A 441 -9.30 24.22 25.00
C GLY A 441 -9.32 25.60 24.32
N LYS A 442 -8.31 25.93 23.49
CA LYS A 442 -8.24 27.18 22.74
C LYS A 442 -8.92 27.06 21.37
N ARG A 443 -9.03 28.18 20.66
CA ARG A 443 -9.55 28.24 19.29
C ARG A 443 -8.41 28.17 18.28
N SER A 444 -8.55 27.37 17.24
CA SER A 444 -7.47 27.13 16.28
C SER A 444 -7.82 27.55 14.85
N CYS A 445 -6.81 28.06 14.13
CA CYS A 445 -6.89 28.41 12.71
C CYS A 445 -5.96 27.52 11.90
N HIS A 446 -6.50 26.89 10.86
CA HIS A 446 -5.81 25.91 10.03
C HIS A 446 -5.93 26.27 8.56
N THR A 447 -4.91 25.91 7.77
CA THR A 447 -4.93 26.20 6.33
C THR A 447 -6.00 25.41 5.57
N ALA A 448 -6.18 24.14 5.92
CA ALA A 448 -7.31 23.26 5.59
C ALA A 448 -7.08 21.90 6.26
N LYS A 449 -8.16 21.12 6.43
CA LYS A 449 -8.08 19.72 6.87
C LYS A 449 -7.19 18.92 5.91
N GLY A 450 -6.26 18.12 6.45
CA GLY A 450 -5.34 17.28 5.67
C GLY A 450 -4.10 17.98 5.08
N ARG A 451 -3.96 19.31 5.20
CA ARG A 451 -2.75 20.02 4.74
C ARG A 451 -1.59 19.86 5.72
N THR A 452 -0.38 19.78 5.19
CA THR A 452 0.86 19.51 5.93
C THR A 452 1.08 20.39 7.15
N ALA A 453 1.36 21.69 6.96
CA ALA A 453 1.65 22.60 8.07
C ALA A 453 0.40 23.00 8.87
N GLY A 454 -0.75 23.09 8.21
CA GLY A 454 -1.99 23.55 8.85
C GLY A 454 -2.73 22.48 9.64
N TRP A 455 -2.54 21.20 9.34
CA TRP A 455 -3.30 20.11 9.95
C TRP A 455 -2.42 18.92 10.31
N ASN A 456 -1.69 18.33 9.35
CA ASN A 456 -1.06 17.03 9.58
C ASN A 456 0.00 17.08 10.68
N ILE A 457 0.87 18.08 10.63
CA ILE A 457 1.93 18.28 11.64
C ILE A 457 1.34 18.60 13.02
N PRO A 458 0.51 19.64 13.20
CA PRO A 458 -0.01 19.97 14.53
C PRO A 458 -0.89 18.87 15.10
N MET A 459 -1.80 18.27 14.32
CA MET A 459 -2.68 17.20 14.80
C MET A 459 -1.90 15.92 15.10
N GLY A 460 -0.88 15.60 14.29
CA GLY A 460 0.01 14.48 14.56
C GLY A 460 0.79 14.62 15.86
N LEU A 461 1.32 15.81 16.14
CA LEU A 461 2.02 16.10 17.39
C LEU A 461 1.08 16.09 18.60
N ILE A 462 -0.15 16.59 18.44
CA ILE A 462 -1.19 16.53 19.49
C ILE A 462 -1.56 15.08 19.77
N TYR A 463 -1.88 14.30 18.75
CA TYR A 463 -2.17 12.87 18.90
C TYR A 463 -1.02 12.13 19.57
N ASN A 464 0.24 12.45 19.22
CA ASN A 464 1.38 11.79 19.83
C ASN A 464 1.41 11.97 21.36
N LYS A 465 0.92 13.11 21.87
CA LYS A 465 0.77 13.38 23.30
C LYS A 465 -0.51 12.81 23.89
N THR A 466 -1.66 12.97 23.22
CA THR A 466 -2.98 12.64 23.80
C THR A 466 -3.40 11.20 23.59
N LYS A 467 -2.93 10.57 22.51
CA LYS A 467 -3.41 9.28 21.98
C LYS A 467 -4.94 9.25 21.79
N ASP A 468 -5.54 10.40 21.52
CA ASP A 468 -6.98 10.56 21.27
C ASP A 468 -7.20 11.09 19.85
N CYS A 469 -8.00 10.36 19.07
CA CYS A 469 -8.34 10.71 17.69
C CYS A 469 -9.45 11.75 17.58
N ASP A 470 -10.15 12.03 18.66
CA ASP A 470 -11.14 13.09 18.71
C ASP A 470 -10.48 14.45 18.99
N PHE A 471 -10.00 15.08 17.92
CA PHE A 471 -9.37 16.40 18.02
C PHE A 471 -10.32 17.52 18.46
N SER A 472 -11.65 17.30 18.42
CA SER A 472 -12.62 18.29 18.91
C SER A 472 -12.53 18.48 20.43
N LYS A 473 -12.07 17.46 21.17
CA LYS A 473 -11.79 17.57 22.61
C LYS A 473 -10.55 18.42 22.92
N TYR A 474 -9.65 18.57 21.95
CA TYR A 474 -8.45 19.39 22.11
C TYR A 474 -8.71 20.84 21.70
N PHE A 475 -9.30 21.04 20.52
CA PHE A 475 -9.74 22.34 20.02
C PHE A 475 -11.27 22.36 19.91
N PRO A 476 -11.98 22.88 20.94
CA PRO A 476 -13.44 22.85 20.98
C PRO A 476 -14.10 23.75 19.93
N LYS A 477 -13.35 24.69 19.33
CA LYS A 477 -13.79 25.53 18.21
C LYS A 477 -12.59 25.85 17.32
N GLY A 478 -12.79 25.93 16.01
CA GLY A 478 -11.74 26.34 15.10
C GLY A 478 -12.23 26.63 13.70
N CYS A 479 -11.30 27.00 12.82
CA CYS A 479 -11.51 27.01 11.39
C CYS A 479 -10.47 26.13 10.71
N ALA A 480 -10.91 24.98 10.21
CA ALA A 480 -10.16 24.09 9.34
C ALA A 480 -11.02 23.77 8.11
N PRO A 481 -10.92 24.59 7.04
CA PRO A 481 -11.69 24.39 5.83
C PRO A 481 -11.51 22.98 5.24
N GLY A 482 -12.58 22.39 4.74
CA GLY A 482 -12.66 20.98 4.33
C GLY A 482 -13.06 20.00 5.44
N SER A 483 -13.36 20.51 6.64
CA SER A 483 -13.99 19.72 7.70
C SER A 483 -15.47 19.50 7.41
N GLU A 484 -16.08 18.52 8.08
CA GLU A 484 -17.50 18.23 7.92
C GLU A 484 -18.36 19.42 8.36
N ALA A 485 -19.42 19.70 7.61
CA ALA A 485 -20.35 20.76 7.92
C ALA A 485 -20.96 20.53 9.32
N GLY A 486 -20.91 21.57 10.17
CA GLY A 486 -21.37 21.47 11.56
C GLY A 486 -20.35 20.93 12.56
N SER A 487 -19.15 20.55 12.13
CA SER A 487 -18.05 20.21 13.04
C SER A 487 -17.51 21.44 13.77
N THR A 488 -16.93 21.26 14.96
CA THR A 488 -16.30 22.33 15.75
C THR A 488 -15.20 23.07 14.98
N PHE A 489 -14.59 22.39 14.01
CA PHE A 489 -13.58 22.95 13.12
C PHE A 489 -14.14 23.83 12.00
N CYS A 490 -15.46 23.99 11.88
CA CYS A 490 -16.09 24.96 10.98
C CYS A 490 -16.67 26.17 11.72
N ASP A 491 -16.68 26.18 13.05
CA ASP A 491 -17.34 27.21 13.87
C ASP A 491 -16.75 28.61 13.64
N GLN A 492 -15.43 28.70 13.51
CA GLN A 492 -14.73 29.97 13.34
C GLN A 492 -14.52 30.36 11.87
N CYS A 493 -14.92 29.51 10.92
CA CYS A 493 -14.89 29.86 9.49
C CYS A 493 -15.99 30.87 9.15
N VAL A 494 -15.80 31.64 8.07
CA VAL A 494 -16.66 32.79 7.76
C VAL A 494 -17.21 32.80 6.33
N GLY A 495 -16.79 31.86 5.49
CA GLY A 495 -17.20 31.80 4.10
C GLY A 495 -16.64 32.98 3.29
N LYS A 496 -17.39 33.37 2.26
CA LYS A 496 -16.95 34.42 1.33
C LYS A 496 -17.21 35.80 1.87
N ALA A 497 -16.28 36.72 1.59
CA ALA A 497 -16.40 38.13 1.93
C ALA A 497 -17.43 38.85 1.03
N THR A 498 -18.71 38.50 1.14
CA THR A 498 -19.84 39.14 0.43
C THR A 498 -21.00 39.44 1.38
N THR A 499 -21.79 40.47 1.09
CA THR A 499 -22.91 40.92 1.94
C THR A 499 -24.13 40.00 1.90
N VAL A 500 -24.25 39.11 0.89
CA VAL A 500 -25.33 38.13 0.75
C VAL A 500 -24.74 36.79 0.28
N GLY A 501 -25.18 35.68 0.89
CA GLY A 501 -24.85 34.31 0.45
C GLY A 501 -23.42 33.83 0.74
N GLY A 502 -22.60 34.59 1.45
CA GLY A 502 -21.21 34.22 1.79
C GLY A 502 -21.10 32.95 2.63
N ASP A 503 -22.10 32.68 3.48
CA ASP A 503 -22.18 31.49 4.35
C ASP A 503 -22.23 30.17 3.58
N VAL A 504 -22.67 30.17 2.31
CA VAL A 504 -22.69 28.96 1.45
C VAL A 504 -21.27 28.42 1.24
N PHE A 505 -20.27 29.30 1.32
CA PHE A 505 -18.86 28.95 1.18
C PHE A 505 -18.17 28.66 2.52
N LYS A 506 -18.90 28.74 3.63
CA LYS A 506 -18.33 28.53 4.97
C LYS A 506 -17.70 27.15 5.07
N CYS A 507 -16.44 27.14 5.49
CA CYS A 507 -15.62 25.94 5.68
C CYS A 507 -15.32 25.16 4.39
N GLN A 508 -15.57 25.71 3.19
CA GLN A 508 -15.16 25.06 1.95
C GLN A 508 -13.63 25.11 1.79
N ALA A 509 -13.02 24.02 1.33
CA ALA A 509 -11.57 23.93 1.13
C ALA A 509 -11.10 24.62 -0.18
N ASN A 510 -11.53 25.87 -0.40
CA ASN A 510 -11.18 26.67 -1.56
C ASN A 510 -11.07 28.17 -1.18
N THR A 511 -10.67 29.00 -2.14
CA THR A 511 -10.45 30.45 -1.91
C THR A 511 -11.72 31.26 -1.70
N ASP A 512 -12.92 30.67 -1.85
CA ASP A 512 -14.15 31.35 -1.48
C ASP A 512 -14.33 31.41 0.04
N GLU A 513 -13.72 30.51 0.81
CA GLU A 513 -13.60 30.67 2.27
C GLU A 513 -12.45 31.64 2.60
N GLN A 514 -12.78 32.76 3.24
CA GLN A 514 -11.79 33.81 3.56
C GLN A 514 -10.64 33.31 4.45
N TYR A 515 -10.89 32.34 5.33
CA TYR A 515 -9.86 31.77 6.19
C TYR A 515 -9.15 30.54 5.60
N PHE A 516 -9.36 30.25 4.32
CA PHE A 516 -8.65 29.17 3.62
C PHE A 516 -7.20 29.51 3.31
N GLY A 517 -6.35 28.48 3.38
CA GLY A 517 -4.94 28.57 3.04
C GLY A 517 -4.09 29.26 4.09
N TYR A 518 -2.84 29.53 3.74
CA TYR A 518 -1.87 30.09 4.68
C TYR A 518 -2.23 31.50 5.16
N THR A 519 -2.52 32.39 4.21
CA THR A 519 -2.91 33.78 4.50
C THR A 519 -4.24 33.83 5.25
N GLY A 520 -5.22 33.00 4.86
CA GLY A 520 -6.51 32.92 5.53
C GLY A 520 -6.42 32.42 6.97
N ALA A 521 -5.60 31.40 7.25
CA ALA A 521 -5.37 30.91 8.60
C ALA A 521 -4.68 31.97 9.49
N PHE A 522 -3.73 32.73 8.95
CA PHE A 522 -3.15 33.87 9.67
C PHE A 522 -4.20 34.96 9.92
N ARG A 523 -5.02 35.30 8.92
CA ARG A 523 -6.12 36.26 9.06
C ARG A 523 -7.13 35.86 10.14
N CYS A 524 -7.47 34.59 10.24
CA CYS A 524 -8.33 34.03 11.29
C CYS A 524 -7.79 34.32 12.71
N LEU A 525 -6.47 34.25 12.92
CA LEU A 525 -5.81 34.64 14.18
C LEU A 525 -5.87 36.16 14.39
N VAL A 526 -5.56 36.94 13.35
CA VAL A 526 -5.54 38.41 13.41
C VAL A 526 -6.91 38.96 13.79
N GLU A 527 -7.97 38.50 13.14
CA GLU A 527 -9.36 38.90 13.39
C GLU A 527 -9.95 38.31 14.69
N GLY A 528 -9.15 37.59 15.49
CA GLY A 528 -9.53 37.14 16.83
C GLY A 528 -10.51 35.97 16.85
N ARG A 529 -10.66 35.26 15.73
CA ARG A 529 -11.51 34.06 15.62
C ARG A 529 -10.79 32.82 16.14
N GLY A 530 -9.47 32.75 15.96
CA GLY A 530 -8.61 31.79 16.65
C GLY A 530 -7.63 32.45 17.61
N ASP A 531 -7.10 31.63 18.51
CA ASP A 531 -6.05 32.00 19.46
C ASP A 531 -4.66 31.53 18.97
N VAL A 532 -4.61 30.53 18.09
CA VAL A 532 -3.40 30.00 17.45
C VAL A 532 -3.64 29.77 15.95
N ALA A 533 -2.65 30.07 15.10
CA ALA A 533 -2.63 29.72 13.69
C ALA A 533 -1.50 28.76 13.34
N PHE A 534 -1.80 27.72 12.56
CA PHE A 534 -0.83 26.76 12.06
C PHE A 534 -0.51 27.02 10.59
N ILE A 535 0.69 27.56 10.31
CA ILE A 535 1.08 28.13 9.02
C ILE A 535 2.55 27.86 8.71
N LYS A 536 3.04 28.26 7.52
CA LYS A 536 4.49 28.29 7.22
C LYS A 536 5.12 29.55 7.83
N HIS A 537 6.38 29.45 8.24
CA HIS A 537 7.13 30.52 8.91
C HIS A 537 7.11 31.88 8.19
N SER A 538 7.09 31.90 6.86
CA SER A 538 7.19 33.15 6.09
C SER A 538 5.91 34.00 6.10
N ILE A 539 4.75 33.43 6.46
CA ILE A 539 3.43 34.07 6.27
C ILE A 539 3.26 35.33 7.09
N VAL A 540 3.77 35.35 8.32
CA VAL A 540 3.65 36.52 9.18
C VAL A 540 4.41 37.67 8.54
N SER A 541 5.69 37.48 8.19
CA SER A 541 6.51 38.50 7.53
C SER A 541 6.01 38.92 6.15
N GLU A 542 5.28 38.06 5.43
CA GLU A 542 4.62 38.37 4.16
C GLU A 542 3.37 39.27 4.35
N ASN A 543 2.76 39.27 5.54
CA ASN A 543 1.48 39.96 5.84
C ASN A 543 1.57 40.94 7.00
N THR A 544 2.77 41.39 7.36
CA THR A 544 2.99 42.42 8.39
C THR A 544 3.95 43.48 7.86
N ASP A 545 4.15 44.53 8.64
CA ASP A 545 5.16 45.56 8.40
C ASP A 545 4.98 46.24 7.03
N GLY A 546 3.72 46.48 6.65
CA GLY A 546 3.32 47.15 5.41
C GLY A 546 3.33 46.28 4.14
N LYS A 547 3.59 44.97 4.24
CA LYS A 547 3.70 44.07 3.07
C LYS A 547 2.40 43.35 2.68
N GLY A 548 1.42 43.30 3.59
CA GLY A 548 0.17 42.58 3.39
C GLY A 548 -0.90 43.35 2.60
N ALA A 549 -2.00 42.65 2.28
CA ALA A 549 -3.20 43.25 1.71
C ALA A 549 -3.88 44.24 2.68
N ASP A 550 -4.98 44.88 2.27
CA ASP A 550 -5.66 45.94 3.04
C ASP A 550 -5.97 45.57 4.49
N TRP A 551 -6.41 44.33 4.75
CA TRP A 551 -6.72 43.83 6.10
C TRP A 551 -5.47 43.70 7.01
N ALA A 552 -4.28 43.66 6.41
CA ALA A 552 -3.00 43.40 7.05
C ALA A 552 -2.06 44.62 7.10
N LYS A 553 -2.42 45.74 6.47
CA LYS A 553 -1.57 46.93 6.31
C LYS A 553 -0.96 47.46 7.61
N ASN A 554 -1.72 47.42 8.71
CA ASN A 554 -1.33 48.00 9.99
C ASN A 554 -0.74 46.99 10.98
N LEU A 555 -0.56 45.72 10.58
CA LEU A 555 -0.05 44.68 11.45
C LEU A 555 1.47 44.78 11.57
N LYS A 556 2.01 44.55 12.77
CA LYS A 556 3.46 44.47 13.01
C LYS A 556 3.85 43.03 13.31
N SER A 557 4.97 42.55 12.74
CA SER A 557 5.46 41.19 13.03
C SER A 557 5.77 40.98 14.50
N ALA A 558 6.20 42.04 15.20
CA ALA A 558 6.52 42.04 16.63
C ALA A 558 5.32 41.76 17.55
N ASP A 559 4.08 41.86 17.05
CA ASP A 559 2.85 41.57 17.80
C ASP A 559 2.54 40.06 17.86
N TYR A 560 3.34 39.24 17.18
CA TYR A 560 3.17 37.80 17.07
C TYR A 560 4.43 37.07 17.53
N GLU A 561 4.24 35.82 17.96
CA GLU A 561 5.33 34.95 18.39
C GLU A 561 5.09 33.49 17.96
N LEU A 562 6.20 32.75 17.89
CA LEU A 562 6.22 31.32 17.60
C LEU A 562 6.07 30.53 18.89
N LEU A 563 5.26 29.49 18.87
CA LEU A 563 5.09 28.56 19.99
C LEU A 563 5.97 27.33 19.78
N CYS A 564 6.95 27.13 20.66
CA CYS A 564 7.96 26.07 20.54
C CYS A 564 7.50 24.80 21.27
N LEU A 565 7.94 23.63 20.80
CA LEU A 565 7.51 22.33 21.35
C LEU A 565 7.96 22.10 22.80
N ASP A 566 9.05 22.75 23.21
CA ASP A 566 9.58 22.74 24.58
C ASP A 566 8.75 23.61 25.56
N GLY A 567 7.75 24.34 25.06
CA GLY A 567 6.90 25.23 25.85
C GLY A 567 7.39 26.67 25.94
N SER A 568 8.54 27.01 25.36
CA SER A 568 9.00 28.38 25.19
C SER A 568 8.27 29.09 24.03
N THR A 569 8.45 30.41 23.94
CA THR A 569 8.07 31.19 22.76
C THR A 569 9.29 31.92 22.19
N LYS A 570 9.29 32.15 20.87
CA LYS A 570 10.34 32.92 20.19
C LYS A 570 9.78 33.94 19.22
N PRO A 571 10.52 35.02 18.90
CA PRO A 571 10.19 35.94 17.82
C PRO A 571 10.05 35.23 16.45
N ILE A 572 9.27 35.83 15.54
CA ILE A 572 8.93 35.26 14.22
C ILE A 572 10.15 34.96 13.35
N ASP A 573 11.21 35.75 13.43
CA ASP A 573 12.46 35.57 12.68
C ASP A 573 13.31 34.38 13.17
N LYS A 574 13.02 33.85 14.36
CA LYS A 574 13.71 32.71 14.98
C LYS A 574 13.07 31.36 14.65
N TYR A 575 12.41 31.25 13.51
CA TYR A 575 11.71 30.03 13.08
C TYR A 575 12.62 28.82 12.87
N THR A 576 13.90 29.01 12.54
CA THR A 576 14.87 27.91 12.42
C THR A 576 15.15 27.25 13.77
N GLU A 577 15.04 28.01 14.87
CA GLU A 577 15.22 27.52 16.24
C GLU A 577 13.89 27.09 16.87
N CYS A 578 12.74 27.58 16.37
CA CYS A 578 11.41 27.31 16.91
C CYS A 578 10.41 27.03 15.81
N HIS A 579 10.20 25.74 15.52
CA HIS A 579 9.21 25.25 14.58
C HIS A 579 8.65 23.90 15.03
N LEU A 580 7.53 23.49 14.44
CA LEU A 580 6.89 22.20 14.73
C LEU A 580 7.55 21.06 13.97
N ALA A 581 7.86 21.29 12.69
CA ALA A 581 8.64 20.39 11.84
C ALA A 581 9.13 21.15 10.60
N GLN A 582 10.28 20.72 10.07
CA GLN A 582 10.71 21.10 8.73
C GLN A 582 9.89 20.31 7.71
N VAL A 583 9.39 21.00 6.69
CA VAL A 583 8.57 20.42 5.63
C VAL A 583 9.35 20.51 4.33
N PRO A 584 9.70 19.40 3.70
CA PRO A 584 10.38 19.44 2.42
C PRO A 584 9.45 19.98 1.33
N ALA A 585 10.06 20.57 0.30
CA ALA A 585 9.41 20.95 -0.93
C ALA A 585 8.89 19.73 -1.69
N HIS A 586 8.19 19.98 -2.80
CA HIS A 586 7.73 18.90 -3.67
C HIS A 586 8.92 18.09 -4.20
N ALA A 587 8.75 16.79 -4.31
CA ALA A 587 9.78 15.89 -4.81
C ALA A 587 9.24 14.99 -5.92
N VAL A 588 10.13 14.66 -6.84
CA VAL A 588 9.91 13.64 -7.85
C VAL A 588 10.05 12.28 -7.19
N ILE A 589 9.01 11.45 -7.28
CA ILE A 589 9.02 10.07 -6.82
C ILE A 589 9.14 9.11 -8.00
N THR A 590 9.82 7.99 -7.80
CA THR A 590 9.94 6.91 -8.79
C THR A 590 10.23 5.58 -8.08
N ARG A 591 10.34 4.49 -8.85
CA ARG A 591 10.79 3.19 -8.33
C ARG A 591 12.30 3.18 -8.11
N GLN A 592 12.76 2.34 -7.18
CA GLN A 592 14.19 2.21 -6.87
C GLN A 592 15.04 1.81 -8.10
N ASP A 593 14.53 0.94 -8.96
CA ASP A 593 15.19 0.48 -10.20
C ASP A 593 15.27 1.59 -11.27
N SER A 594 14.34 2.55 -11.26
CA SER A 594 14.29 3.67 -12.20
C SER A 594 14.99 4.94 -11.72
N ARG A 595 15.47 4.99 -10.47
CA ARG A 595 16.09 6.18 -9.85
C ARG A 595 17.14 6.84 -10.74
N ARG A 596 18.14 6.08 -11.19
CA ARG A 596 19.26 6.63 -11.98
C ARG A 596 18.76 7.23 -13.30
N VAL A 597 17.90 6.51 -14.02
CA VAL A 597 17.40 6.94 -15.34
C VAL A 597 16.57 8.22 -15.20
N VAL A 598 15.65 8.28 -14.23
CA VAL A 598 14.82 9.46 -13.98
C VAL A 598 15.65 10.67 -13.55
N THR A 599 16.66 10.49 -12.69
CA THR A 599 17.53 11.59 -12.26
C THR A 599 18.33 12.14 -13.43
N THR A 600 18.97 11.28 -14.25
CA THR A 600 19.76 11.72 -15.41
C THR A 600 18.87 12.44 -16.43
N PHE A 601 17.70 11.87 -16.72
CA PHE A 601 16.71 12.49 -17.59
C PHE A 601 16.31 13.89 -17.10
N LEU A 602 15.90 14.06 -15.85
CA LEU A 602 15.48 15.36 -15.33
C LEU A 602 16.61 16.40 -15.26
N GLN A 603 17.86 15.96 -15.06
CA GLN A 603 19.02 16.85 -15.14
C GLN A 603 19.23 17.41 -16.56
N ASP A 604 19.13 16.55 -17.57
CA ASP A 604 19.18 16.98 -18.97
C ASP A 604 18.00 17.92 -19.31
N GLN A 605 16.78 17.51 -18.99
CA GLN A 605 15.57 18.24 -19.33
C GLN A 605 15.51 19.63 -18.65
N GLN A 606 15.91 19.76 -17.39
CA GLN A 606 15.96 21.08 -16.75
C GLN A 606 17.07 21.98 -17.31
N SER A 607 18.16 21.41 -17.84
CA SER A 607 19.21 22.21 -18.49
C SER A 607 18.71 22.85 -19.80
N LYS A 608 17.79 22.17 -20.49
CA LYS A 608 17.17 22.63 -21.74
C LYS A 608 15.97 23.54 -21.51
N PHE A 609 15.11 23.21 -20.53
CA PHE A 609 13.78 23.84 -20.35
C PHE A 609 13.56 24.49 -18.99
N GLY A 610 14.60 24.60 -18.14
CA GLY A 610 14.51 25.21 -16.82
C GLY A 610 14.26 26.72 -16.82
N SER A 611 14.34 27.33 -15.63
CA SER A 611 14.01 28.74 -15.40
C SER A 611 14.82 29.72 -16.26
N GLU A 612 16.10 29.44 -16.46
CA GLU A 612 17.05 30.30 -17.19
C GLU A 612 17.16 29.96 -18.69
N SER A 613 16.34 29.03 -19.20
CA SER A 613 16.34 28.68 -20.62
C SER A 613 15.99 29.90 -21.50
N SER A 614 16.12 29.79 -22.82
CA SER A 614 15.51 30.72 -23.80
C SER A 614 14.44 30.03 -24.64
N SER A 615 14.17 28.74 -24.39
CA SER A 615 13.19 27.94 -25.11
C SER A 615 11.77 28.51 -24.98
N THR A 616 10.97 28.27 -26.02
CA THR A 616 9.53 28.53 -26.04
C THR A 616 8.80 27.69 -24.99
N PHE A 617 9.23 26.44 -24.80
CA PHE A 617 8.73 25.57 -23.73
C PHE A 617 9.54 25.74 -22.44
N ARG A 618 8.83 25.88 -21.32
CA ARG A 618 9.40 26.04 -19.97
C ARG A 618 8.82 25.02 -19.01
N LEU A 619 9.69 24.25 -18.38
CA LEU A 619 9.31 23.17 -17.48
C LEU A 619 8.60 23.72 -16.22
N PHE A 620 9.15 24.78 -15.63
CA PHE A 620 8.67 25.39 -14.39
C PHE A 620 7.75 26.59 -14.60
N LYS A 621 7.09 26.69 -15.75
CA LYS A 621 6.06 27.71 -16.02
C LYS A 621 4.83 27.06 -16.62
N SER A 622 3.66 27.41 -16.12
CA SER A 622 2.38 26.96 -16.65
C SER A 622 1.68 28.02 -17.50
N GLU A 623 1.01 27.56 -18.56
CA GLU A 623 0.10 28.35 -19.39
C GLU A 623 -1.30 27.73 -19.31
N GLY A 624 -2.36 28.55 -19.26
CA GLY A 624 -3.74 28.05 -19.14
C GLY A 624 -4.08 27.41 -17.78
N GLY A 625 -3.21 27.56 -16.79
CA GLY A 625 -3.36 27.02 -15.43
C GLY A 625 -2.22 27.48 -14.53
N SER A 626 -2.06 26.86 -13.36
CA SER A 626 -0.94 27.12 -12.46
C SER A 626 -0.40 25.81 -11.87
N ASN A 627 0.90 25.75 -11.65
CA ASN A 627 1.60 24.64 -11.00
C ASN A 627 1.34 23.27 -11.65
N LEU A 628 1.36 23.24 -13.00
CA LEU A 628 1.17 22.00 -13.77
C LEU A 628 2.51 21.26 -13.87
N LEU A 629 2.52 19.96 -13.52
CA LEU A 629 3.71 19.09 -13.40
C LEU A 629 4.66 19.46 -12.25
N PHE A 630 5.01 20.74 -12.11
CA PHE A 630 5.87 21.30 -11.08
C PHE A 630 5.29 22.63 -10.59
N LYS A 631 5.71 23.10 -9.42
CA LYS A 631 5.38 24.48 -9.00
C LYS A 631 5.96 25.51 -9.96
N ASP A 632 5.20 26.55 -10.27
CA ASP A 632 5.66 27.67 -11.12
C ASP A 632 6.78 28.49 -10.46
N SER A 633 6.88 28.41 -9.12
CA SER A 633 7.94 29.04 -8.34
C SER A 633 9.24 28.24 -8.32
N THR A 634 9.30 27.07 -8.96
CA THR A 634 10.50 26.22 -9.00
C THR A 634 11.59 26.90 -9.80
N LYS A 635 12.77 27.06 -9.21
CA LYS A 635 13.95 27.59 -9.89
C LYS A 635 14.79 26.49 -10.53
N SER A 636 14.95 25.38 -9.83
CA SER A 636 15.72 24.21 -10.26
C SER A 636 15.27 22.95 -9.52
N LEU A 637 15.68 21.78 -10.03
CA LEU A 637 15.52 20.49 -9.34
C LEU A 637 16.87 20.05 -8.77
N LEU A 638 16.92 19.82 -7.47
CA LEU A 638 18.12 19.34 -6.78
C LEU A 638 18.08 17.83 -6.59
N ASN A 639 19.21 17.16 -6.79
CA ASN A 639 19.33 15.72 -6.55
C ASN A 639 19.24 15.42 -5.04
N ILE A 640 18.36 14.49 -4.67
CA ILE A 640 18.25 14.01 -3.29
C ILE A 640 19.32 12.93 -3.08
N GLN A 641 20.22 13.14 -2.13
CA GLN A 641 21.30 12.19 -1.86
C GLN A 641 20.80 10.94 -1.10
N SER A 642 19.83 11.09 -0.20
CA SER A 642 19.27 9.94 0.50
C SER A 642 18.42 9.06 -0.44
N GLN A 643 18.54 7.75 -0.23
CA GLN A 643 17.72 6.72 -0.87
C GLN A 643 16.42 6.47 -0.10
N SER A 644 16.30 7.01 1.11
CA SER A 644 15.18 6.79 2.03
C SER A 644 14.25 7.99 2.01
N PHE A 645 12.97 7.74 1.75
CA PHE A 645 11.93 8.77 1.89
C PHE A 645 11.84 9.29 3.32
N LYS A 646 12.20 8.48 4.33
CA LYS A 646 12.18 8.91 5.74
C LYS A 646 13.22 9.97 6.01
N ASP A 647 14.44 9.77 5.51
CA ASP A 647 15.53 10.73 5.72
C ASP A 647 15.24 12.02 4.95
N PHE A 648 14.64 11.91 3.76
CA PHE A 648 14.19 13.07 2.99
C PHE A 648 13.10 13.87 3.72
N LEU A 649 12.12 13.19 4.32
CA LEU A 649 11.04 13.84 5.05
C LEU A 649 11.48 14.38 6.41
N GLY A 650 12.48 13.77 7.05
CA GLY A 650 12.94 14.11 8.38
C GLY A 650 12.13 13.44 9.49
N ASN A 651 12.77 13.29 10.66
CA ASN A 651 12.20 12.54 11.79
C ASN A 651 10.95 13.21 12.38
N GLU A 652 10.93 14.55 12.46
CA GLU A 652 9.81 15.32 12.99
C GLU A 652 8.56 15.13 12.12
N TYR A 653 8.73 15.22 10.80
CA TYR A 653 7.67 15.00 9.83
C TYR A 653 7.12 13.57 9.92
N MET A 654 8.03 12.59 9.92
CA MET A 654 7.67 11.18 10.02
C MET A 654 6.91 10.89 11.30
N THR A 655 7.36 11.42 12.44
CA THR A 655 6.70 11.25 13.73
C THR A 655 5.29 11.80 13.72
N ALA A 656 5.10 13.02 13.20
CA ALA A 656 3.77 13.62 13.12
C ALA A 656 2.82 12.83 12.20
N MET A 657 3.31 12.43 11.03
CA MET A 657 2.49 11.67 10.07
C MET A 657 2.13 10.27 10.58
N GLU A 658 3.09 9.53 11.14
CA GLU A 658 2.84 8.19 11.72
C GLU A 658 1.87 8.25 12.90
N SER A 659 2.03 9.27 13.74
CA SER A 659 1.12 9.55 14.85
C SER A 659 -0.29 9.81 14.34
N LEU A 660 -0.47 10.80 13.46
CA LEU A 660 -1.79 11.18 12.96
C LEU A 660 -2.52 10.03 12.27
N ARG A 661 -1.79 9.22 11.51
CA ARG A 661 -2.35 8.10 10.75
C ARG A 661 -2.74 6.91 11.62
N SER A 662 -2.43 6.92 12.92
CA SER A 662 -3.01 5.96 13.87
C SER A 662 -4.52 6.15 14.04
N CYS A 663 -5.06 7.31 13.64
CA CYS A 663 -6.49 7.57 13.62
C CYS A 663 -7.13 7.16 12.28
N SER A 664 -8.23 6.40 12.34
CA SER A 664 -8.97 5.94 11.17
C SER A 664 -9.60 7.08 10.36
N ASP A 665 -10.03 8.15 11.03
CA ASP A 665 -10.93 9.18 10.46
C ASP A 665 -10.19 10.42 9.92
N THR A 666 -8.89 10.54 10.21
CA THR A 666 -8.04 11.68 9.80
C THR A 666 -7.32 11.41 8.49
N ALA A 667 -7.43 10.18 7.99
CA ALA A 667 -7.11 9.81 6.63
C ALA A 667 -8.18 10.31 5.65
N SER A 668 -8.49 11.62 5.67
CA SER A 668 -9.27 12.24 4.61
C SER A 668 -8.46 12.17 3.31
N GLY A 669 -8.72 11.12 2.54
CA GLY A 669 -8.03 10.76 1.32
C GLY A 669 -7.71 9.26 1.31
N ARG A 670 -8.70 8.45 0.89
CA ARG A 670 -8.66 7.11 0.23
C ARG A 670 -7.54 6.11 0.58
N PHE A 671 -6.79 6.29 1.66
CA PHE A 671 -5.83 5.34 2.17
C PHE A 671 -6.19 4.98 3.62
N PRO A 672 -6.55 3.72 3.88
CA PRO A 672 -6.66 3.18 5.23
C PRO A 672 -5.43 3.36 6.13
N SER A 673 -5.65 3.15 7.43
CA SER A 673 -4.65 3.06 8.49
C SER A 673 -3.31 2.43 8.04
N PRO A 674 -2.15 2.99 8.43
CA PRO A 674 -0.84 2.50 8.05
C PRO A 674 -0.66 1.03 8.38
N ASP A 675 -1.10 0.52 9.54
CA ASP A 675 -0.77 -0.85 9.94
C ASP A 675 -1.31 -1.93 9.00
N ILE A 676 -2.47 -1.72 8.37
CA ILE A 676 -3.01 -2.69 7.43
C ILE A 676 -2.31 -2.56 6.07
N THR A 677 -2.21 -1.35 5.53
CA THR A 677 -1.58 -1.05 4.22
C THR A 677 -0.09 -1.30 4.21
N THR A 678 0.63 -0.84 5.25
CA THR A 678 2.08 -0.99 5.41
C THR A 678 2.47 -2.45 5.59
N SER A 679 1.69 -3.27 6.27
CA SER A 679 2.03 -4.69 6.41
C SER A 679 1.74 -5.49 5.13
N VAL A 680 0.66 -5.17 4.42
CA VAL A 680 0.37 -5.75 3.09
C VAL A 680 1.45 -5.31 2.08
N CYS A 681 1.78 -4.02 2.03
CA CYS A 681 2.85 -3.47 1.20
C CYS A 681 4.26 -3.97 1.60
N ARG A 682 4.52 -4.30 2.88
CA ARG A 682 5.82 -4.85 3.33
C ARG A 682 6.06 -6.27 2.81
N CYS A 683 5.02 -7.08 2.65
CA CYS A 683 5.20 -8.43 2.10
C CYS A 683 5.34 -8.46 0.59
N ALA A 684 4.68 -7.51 -0.08
CA ALA A 684 4.92 -7.15 -1.48
C ALA A 684 6.38 -6.74 -1.79
N HIS A 685 7.08 -6.07 -0.85
CA HIS A 685 8.42 -5.50 -1.06
C HIS A 685 9.59 -6.35 -0.55
N ALA A 686 9.35 -7.40 0.25
CA ALA A 686 10.40 -8.16 0.91
C ALA A 686 11.28 -9.03 -0.02
N CYS A 687 11.00 -9.08 -1.33
CA CYS A 687 11.83 -9.83 -2.29
C CYS A 687 13.21 -9.21 -2.56
N LEU A 688 13.45 -7.92 -2.29
CA LEU A 688 14.73 -7.26 -2.63
C LEU A 688 15.78 -7.31 -1.51
N TYR A 689 15.38 -7.43 -0.24
CA TYR A 689 16.34 -7.31 0.86
C TYR A 689 17.30 -8.52 0.96
N SER A 690 16.98 -9.65 0.32
CA SER A 690 17.95 -10.76 0.21
C SER A 690 19.00 -10.55 -0.86
N ASP A 691 18.81 -9.66 -1.85
CA ASP A 691 19.67 -9.66 -3.04
C ASP A 691 20.76 -8.57 -2.99
N ILE A 692 20.61 -7.56 -2.14
CA ILE A 692 21.60 -6.47 -1.99
C ILE A 692 22.81 -6.89 -1.12
N LEU A 693 22.65 -7.87 -0.23
CA LEU A 693 23.77 -8.39 0.59
C LEU A 693 24.66 -9.41 -0.13
N TYR A 694 24.22 -10.00 -1.24
CA TYR A 694 24.97 -11.07 -1.93
C TYR A 694 25.75 -10.58 -3.16
N GLY A 695 25.74 -9.27 -3.44
CA GLY A 695 26.35 -8.68 -4.65
C GLY A 695 27.71 -8.01 -4.48
N LYS A 696 28.27 -7.91 -3.27
CA LYS A 696 29.61 -7.31 -3.07
C LYS A 696 30.45 -8.09 -2.04
N ASN A 697 31.68 -8.40 -2.46
CA ASN A 697 32.80 -9.00 -1.72
C ASN A 697 32.89 -10.54 -1.71
N LEU A 698 33.26 -11.11 -2.87
CA LEU A 698 34.25 -12.19 -2.88
C LEU A 698 35.58 -11.61 -2.36
N HIS A 699 36.24 -12.33 -1.46
CA HIS A 699 37.48 -11.98 -0.72
C HIS A 699 37.31 -11.16 0.57
N LEU A 700 36.80 -11.81 1.63
CA LEU A 700 37.34 -11.78 3.01
C LEU A 700 36.41 -12.60 3.92
N ALA A 701 36.45 -13.93 3.79
CA ALA A 701 35.74 -14.84 4.69
C ALA A 701 36.75 -15.54 5.61
N LYS A 702 37.13 -14.89 6.72
CA LYS A 702 37.57 -15.59 7.93
C LYS A 702 37.08 -14.81 9.16
N THR A 703 36.41 -15.55 10.05
CA THR A 703 36.03 -15.25 11.44
C THR A 703 35.04 -14.10 11.70
N CYS A 704 33.78 -14.46 11.94
CA CYS A 704 32.93 -13.80 12.94
C CYS A 704 31.95 -14.84 13.51
N SER A 705 32.27 -15.33 14.71
CA SER A 705 31.40 -16.06 15.61
C SER A 705 30.66 -15.09 16.53
N VAL A 706 29.36 -15.35 16.73
CA VAL A 706 28.46 -14.96 17.84
C VAL A 706 28.84 -13.73 18.69
N ILE A 707 28.08 -12.64 18.59
CA ILE A 707 28.04 -11.57 19.61
C ILE A 707 26.58 -11.19 19.89
N SER A 708 26.22 -11.11 21.18
CA SER A 708 24.90 -10.77 21.72
C SER A 708 24.64 -9.25 21.80
N HIS A 709 23.36 -8.89 21.95
CA HIS A 709 22.76 -7.56 21.87
C HIS A 709 23.25 -6.44 22.83
N SER A 710 24.32 -6.64 23.61
CA SER A 710 24.80 -5.66 24.61
C SER A 710 26.01 -4.83 24.20
N ASP A 711 26.68 -5.13 23.08
CA ASP A 711 27.96 -4.48 22.72
C ASP A 711 27.85 -3.43 21.59
N LEU A 712 26.64 -3.07 21.16
CA LEU A 712 26.40 -2.12 20.05
C LEU A 712 26.58 -0.63 20.42
N GLU A 713 26.77 -0.29 21.70
CA GLU A 713 26.92 1.12 22.13
C GLU A 713 28.37 1.63 22.19
N LYS A 714 29.39 0.82 21.86
CA LYS A 714 30.81 1.26 21.92
C LYS A 714 31.57 1.31 20.59
N SER A 715 30.95 0.96 19.47
CA SER A 715 31.64 0.93 18.16
C SER A 715 31.41 2.16 17.27
N CYS A 716 30.77 3.23 17.76
CA CYS A 716 30.45 4.43 16.98
C CYS A 716 31.54 5.52 16.95
N GLN A 717 32.81 5.23 17.25
CA GLN A 717 33.86 6.27 17.33
C GLN A 717 35.17 5.95 16.59
N PHE A 718 35.15 5.09 15.55
CA PHE A 718 36.39 4.76 14.81
C PHE A 718 36.24 4.58 13.29
N CYS A 719 35.33 5.32 12.64
CA CYS A 719 35.29 5.44 11.19
C CYS A 719 35.10 6.92 10.77
N TRP A 720 36.01 7.76 11.26
CA TRP A 720 36.23 9.12 10.76
C TRP A 720 37.73 9.34 10.55
N GLU A 721 38.25 8.59 9.58
CA GLU A 721 39.49 8.72 8.79
C GLU A 721 39.34 7.73 7.61
#